data_AF-A0A6A6D5U6-F1
#
_entry.id   AF-A0A6A6D5U6-F1
#
_cell.length_a   1.000
_cell.length_b   1.000
_cell.length_c   1.000
_cell.angle_alpha   90.00
_cell.angle_beta   90.00
_cell.angle_gamma   90.00
#
_symmetry.space_group_name_H-M   'P 1'
#
loop_
_entity.id
_entity.type
_entity.pdbx_description
1 polymer ?
#
loop_
_entity_poly.entity_id
_entity_poly.type
_entity_poly.pdbx_seq_one_letter_code
_entity_poly.pdbx_strand_id
1 'polypeptide(L)'
;MTLNKTYPQAPRSDTKEPFQSANNGSVEVANPYDWLQNLDSPETKAFVEVQNAAFQDFLPDTDPAILGAKQKLGGILMNTYSDYFVTSAPKFVGDSVFLRILGRGKPFGVTYRWSKHDFLQGSALSGEEVVAEPAVFHDEAWTGNAIISSAFSQGGKYWAYNEAVSGSDWGIIRVRSVDNSSLLPEEIHDSKFNTKPGPAFAWLGDLGFFYQYWLSAQETKDGKRRPQLRFHRLGSPQSADEVVYEDEDHPECTLRALVNESGSVIVLEIFGATATSKIKVAETGSDSKSFSALQWKSLCDDFTSEWEYLGEDHQTKLHVFWTNADNGKIVGANIKQSADLKVVVPSAEDEVLKSAKMLSDGTVLAVRSIDVEDELQTYDVAGQRTGTIETPAKTIVDISYDADKKTLLVMESSFCYAPRLWSAQRTASSSKSSEKPLRLFSTPASTSSNSTIRSKRFFYNSADGTRVPLFVTSDEAVEITAKTPVLLYIYGGFGISLIPHFRPEFLAFIRGFRGILATANIRGGSEYGRKWYEAACKDKRQTLFNDIIGAAKYIRSHVTGLSGSPVILMGESMGALNSCSVMVQQPNLLSGVILNAGAFDILHRKEMGIRGRGAEDIGDPYDPVQFDFIRRWEPMHNLKNGQRYPPVLLTAGNQDDLVSMAHSLKTTAALQHAGQGVTGAGIESQISQPHNGRPTRAWNTQTITDSTLQDLVRFFAKKLIYFVPILDTTDLDDITTVVSHKRPLALCASLVASMFVPGGASVRPMLIPRVGEFLEKLEGPTEADDDTVWMQLQAYAILYAYRPSTDVSNPSLENDSDRRLNHWRLKSAIEDFAMRLILHRALDEVKLQVREGTENISEGYAFRKATYWLWLFTMSHHFALVTETPPTIRQDNSIKSACSLLSHVSKPPRVTRMLAEVDLCMLWNLADLSLPGLAEWWCAPPEDLDPEEATRVLDDADAALDVWSRRWGLHGETDATYPGLDTNNGAVDYHFRATRFWLRTFATRIVHHQHQWNSNPTLNVNLTLKSAEAAESCCRFLSDIPPLTRDSARYMSDFGWALLAFCGIYIIRIYELFGRTLPVLEQYMTTVEACAKLLIEMAVGSSQMPRIYGERVLHRFNAVMQQHDSVDTDVGSQAGDGHVDLQWVDDVFQQASALTG
;
A
#
# COMPACT_ATOMS: atom_id res chain seq x y z
N MET A 1 -38.16 13.79 2.97
CA MET A 1 -38.46 13.13 4.25
C MET A 1 -38.06 14.08 5.37
N THR A 2 -38.96 14.40 6.30
CA THR A 2 -38.65 15.16 7.52
C THR A 2 -38.31 14.17 8.62
N LEU A 3 -37.03 13.83 8.77
CA LEU A 3 -36.55 13.11 9.93
C LEU A 3 -36.36 14.11 11.08
N ASN A 4 -37.25 14.07 12.07
CA ASN A 4 -37.00 14.67 13.39
C ASN A 4 -35.93 13.83 14.09
N LYS A 5 -34.66 13.99 13.70
CA LYS A 5 -33.53 13.38 14.41
C LYS A 5 -32.82 14.45 15.23
N THR A 6 -32.75 14.24 16.54
CA THR A 6 -31.96 15.05 17.45
C THR A 6 -30.48 14.81 17.17
N TYR A 7 -29.69 15.87 17.02
CA TYR A 7 -28.23 15.73 16.88
C TYR A 7 -27.61 15.04 18.10
N PRO A 8 -26.51 14.29 17.90
CA PRO A 8 -25.66 13.85 19.00
C PRO A 8 -25.32 15.03 19.90
N GLN A 9 -25.48 14.86 21.21
CA GLN A 9 -25.13 15.92 22.15
C GLN A 9 -23.61 16.03 22.26
N ALA A 10 -23.08 17.23 22.06
CA ALA A 10 -21.69 17.57 22.35
C ALA A 10 -21.64 18.39 23.64
N PRO A 11 -21.02 17.88 24.72
CA PRO A 11 -20.77 18.66 25.92
C PRO A 11 -20.05 19.98 25.59
N ARG A 12 -20.45 21.05 26.27
CA ARG A 12 -19.86 22.37 26.14
C ARG A 12 -19.12 22.72 27.41
N SER A 13 -17.87 23.16 27.29
CA SER A 13 -17.11 23.76 28.38
C SER A 13 -17.37 25.26 28.45
N ASP A 14 -17.11 25.86 29.62
CA ASP A 14 -17.09 27.31 29.82
C ASP A 14 -15.71 27.93 29.47
N THR A 15 -14.84 27.15 28.82
CA THR A 15 -13.48 27.54 28.46
C THR A 15 -13.49 28.80 27.59
N LYS A 16 -12.69 29.78 27.99
CA LYS A 16 -12.43 31.01 27.25
C LYS A 16 -10.94 31.27 27.21
N GLU A 17 -10.47 31.80 26.10
CA GLU A 17 -9.07 32.14 25.89
C GLU A 17 -8.93 33.62 25.55
N PRO A 18 -7.95 34.33 26.17
CA PRO A 18 -7.72 35.73 25.88
C PRO A 18 -6.92 35.89 24.59
N PHE A 19 -7.42 36.75 23.70
CA PHE A 19 -6.70 37.25 22.52
C PHE A 19 -6.50 38.76 22.64
N GLN A 20 -5.38 39.25 22.10
CA GLN A 20 -5.14 40.69 22.02
C GLN A 20 -5.78 41.24 20.75
N SER A 21 -6.53 42.33 20.88
CA SER A 21 -7.17 43.09 19.79
C SER A 21 -6.53 44.47 19.73
N ALA A 22 -6.12 44.91 18.55
CA ALA A 22 -5.61 46.26 18.35
C ALA A 22 -6.68 47.32 18.65
N ASN A 23 -7.96 47.02 18.38
CA ASN A 23 -9.07 47.94 18.59
C ASN A 23 -9.72 47.85 19.99
N ASN A 24 -9.68 46.69 20.65
CA ASN A 24 -10.47 46.44 21.86
C ASN A 24 -9.66 45.95 23.07
N GLY A 25 -8.33 45.87 22.99
CA GLY A 25 -7.50 45.32 24.06
C GLY A 25 -7.69 43.82 24.21
N SER A 26 -7.72 43.31 25.46
CA SER A 26 -7.93 41.87 25.70
C SER A 26 -9.38 41.47 25.41
N VAL A 27 -9.56 40.46 24.55
CA VAL A 27 -10.86 39.91 24.16
C VAL A 27 -10.90 38.43 24.54
N GLU A 28 -11.88 38.05 25.37
CA GLU A 28 -12.15 36.65 25.68
C GLU A 28 -12.92 35.98 24.53
N VAL A 29 -12.36 34.91 23.97
CA VAL A 29 -12.96 34.10 22.92
C VAL A 29 -13.36 32.75 23.50
N ALA A 30 -14.60 32.32 23.27
CA ALA A 30 -15.09 31.05 23.80
C ALA A 30 -14.53 29.85 23.00
N ASN A 31 -14.10 28.80 23.71
CA ASN A 31 -13.63 27.55 23.14
C ASN A 31 -14.38 26.34 23.74
N PRO A 32 -15.72 26.26 23.56
CA PRO A 32 -16.57 25.32 24.30
C PRO A 32 -16.37 23.84 23.93
N TYR A 33 -15.58 23.55 22.91
CA TYR A 33 -15.33 22.21 22.37
C TYR A 33 -13.83 21.89 22.38
N ASP A 34 -13.08 22.49 23.31
CA ASP A 34 -11.66 22.26 23.53
C ASP A 34 -11.30 20.77 23.72
N TRP A 35 -12.15 20.01 24.39
CA TRP A 35 -11.98 18.57 24.60
C TRP A 35 -11.86 17.75 23.29
N LEU A 36 -12.44 18.21 22.18
CA LEU A 36 -12.34 17.55 20.86
C LEU A 36 -10.97 17.71 20.18
N GLN A 37 -10.06 18.50 20.78
CA GLN A 37 -8.69 18.64 20.29
C GLN A 37 -7.83 17.42 20.66
N ASN A 38 -8.18 16.72 21.74
CA ASN A 38 -7.54 15.46 22.09
C ASN A 38 -8.21 14.31 21.34
N LEU A 39 -7.64 13.92 20.20
CA LEU A 39 -8.18 12.85 19.35
C LEU A 39 -8.09 11.46 20.00
N ASP A 40 -7.22 11.28 20.98
CA ASP A 40 -7.02 10.00 21.66
C ASP A 40 -7.98 9.77 22.84
N SER A 41 -8.66 10.82 23.30
CA SER A 41 -9.56 10.71 24.44
C SER A 41 -10.74 9.78 24.13
N PRO A 42 -11.19 8.97 25.12
CA PRO A 42 -12.40 8.16 24.98
C PRO A 42 -13.62 8.98 24.58
N GLU A 43 -13.75 10.21 25.09
CA GLU A 43 -14.86 11.11 24.79
C GLU A 43 -14.88 11.52 23.32
N THR A 44 -13.72 11.88 22.76
CA THR A 44 -13.61 12.26 21.34
C THR A 44 -13.89 11.07 20.43
N LYS A 45 -13.37 9.87 20.77
CA LYS A 45 -13.65 8.64 20.02
C LYS A 45 -15.14 8.30 20.02
N ALA A 46 -15.79 8.37 21.18
CA ALA A 46 -17.23 8.16 21.30
C ALA A 46 -18.03 9.20 20.48
N PHE A 47 -17.62 10.47 20.49
CA PHE A 47 -18.26 11.49 19.67
C PHE A 47 -18.15 11.17 18.17
N VAL A 48 -16.96 10.77 17.70
CA VAL A 48 -16.73 10.34 16.31
C VAL A 48 -17.63 9.17 15.93
N GLU A 49 -17.70 8.13 16.77
CA GLU A 49 -18.54 6.96 16.53
C GLU A 49 -20.02 7.33 16.38
N VAL A 50 -20.54 8.18 17.28
CA VAL A 50 -21.95 8.60 17.24
C VAL A 50 -22.24 9.49 16.02
N GLN A 51 -21.30 10.36 15.61
CA GLN A 51 -21.45 11.16 14.38
C GLN A 51 -21.47 10.28 13.13
N ASN A 52 -20.57 9.30 13.03
CA ASN A 52 -20.53 8.34 11.93
C ASN A 52 -21.81 7.48 11.88
N ALA A 53 -22.30 7.01 13.04
CA ALA A 53 -23.55 6.26 13.13
C ALA A 53 -24.75 7.11 12.66
N ALA A 54 -24.82 8.37 13.09
CA ALA A 54 -25.85 9.30 12.63
C ALA A 54 -25.82 9.53 11.11
N PHE A 55 -24.62 9.54 10.51
CA PHE A 55 -24.44 9.61 9.05
C PHE A 55 -24.96 8.37 8.33
N GLN A 56 -24.59 7.18 8.80
CA GLN A 56 -25.08 5.93 8.21
C GLN A 56 -26.60 5.81 8.30
N ASP A 57 -27.17 6.24 9.43
CA ASP A 57 -28.62 6.27 9.63
C ASP A 57 -29.34 7.33 8.77
N PHE A 58 -28.62 8.33 8.25
CA PHE A 58 -29.15 9.35 7.34
C PHE A 58 -29.16 8.87 5.88
N LEU A 59 -28.20 8.03 5.49
CA LEU A 59 -28.13 7.40 4.17
C LEU A 59 -28.25 5.87 4.24
N PRO A 60 -29.37 5.34 4.77
CA PRO A 60 -29.51 3.91 5.01
C PRO A 60 -29.58 3.13 3.69
N ASP A 61 -28.88 2.00 3.63
CA ASP A 61 -28.93 1.11 2.46
C ASP A 61 -30.30 0.43 2.28
N THR A 62 -31.20 0.57 3.25
CA THR A 62 -32.59 0.10 3.17
C THR A 62 -33.48 1.00 2.31
N ASP A 63 -33.09 2.25 2.03
CA ASP A 63 -33.82 3.11 1.09
C ASP A 63 -33.41 2.76 -0.36
N PRO A 64 -34.33 2.26 -1.21
CA PRO A 64 -34.00 1.85 -2.56
C PRO A 64 -33.45 2.97 -3.46
N ALA A 65 -33.86 4.22 -3.23
CA ALA A 65 -33.36 5.36 -4.01
C ALA A 65 -31.91 5.68 -3.63
N ILE A 66 -31.58 5.61 -2.34
CA ILE A 66 -30.22 5.81 -1.83
C ILE A 66 -29.31 4.68 -2.29
N LEU A 67 -29.73 3.42 -2.10
CA LEU A 67 -28.98 2.25 -2.54
C LEU A 67 -28.76 2.27 -4.05
N GLY A 68 -29.79 2.57 -4.85
CA GLY A 68 -29.69 2.69 -6.29
C GLY A 68 -28.71 3.81 -6.72
N ALA A 69 -28.71 4.94 -6.03
CA ALA A 69 -27.74 6.01 -6.27
C ALA A 69 -26.30 5.57 -5.92
N LYS A 70 -26.08 4.95 -4.75
CA LYS A 70 -24.78 4.40 -4.33
C LYS A 70 -24.26 3.39 -5.35
N GLN A 71 -25.09 2.44 -5.78
CA GLN A 71 -24.73 1.44 -6.79
C GLN A 71 -24.40 2.07 -8.15
N LYS A 72 -25.20 3.04 -8.60
CA LYS A 72 -24.95 3.75 -9.86
C LYS A 72 -23.62 4.52 -9.83
N LEU A 73 -23.38 5.29 -8.77
CA LEU A 73 -22.13 6.04 -8.60
C LEU A 73 -20.93 5.10 -8.46
N GLY A 74 -21.05 4.05 -7.64
CA GLY A 74 -20.04 3.02 -7.47
C GLY A 74 -19.71 2.32 -8.79
N GLY A 75 -20.71 2.00 -9.61
CA GLY A 75 -20.50 1.44 -10.95
C GLY A 75 -19.77 2.40 -11.90
N ILE A 76 -20.11 3.69 -11.89
CA ILE A 76 -19.39 4.70 -12.70
C ILE A 76 -17.94 4.83 -12.22
N LEU A 77 -17.71 4.90 -10.92
CA LEU A 77 -16.37 4.97 -10.34
C LEU A 77 -15.55 3.72 -10.68
N MET A 78 -16.11 2.52 -10.48
CA MET A 78 -15.42 1.26 -10.80
C MET A 78 -15.09 1.15 -12.28
N ASN A 79 -16.01 1.54 -13.17
CA ASN A 79 -15.74 1.56 -14.60
C ASN A 79 -14.64 2.57 -14.95
N THR A 80 -14.66 3.75 -14.33
CA THR A 80 -13.62 4.78 -14.51
C THR A 80 -12.27 4.24 -14.01
N TYR A 81 -12.20 3.63 -12.83
CA TYR A 81 -11.00 3.01 -12.29
C TYR A 81 -10.56 1.71 -12.99
N SER A 82 -11.39 1.15 -13.87
CA SER A 82 -11.00 0.06 -14.77
C SER A 82 -10.14 0.57 -15.93
N ASP A 83 -10.24 1.87 -16.27
CA ASP A 83 -9.30 2.54 -17.16
C ASP A 83 -7.99 2.86 -16.43
N TYR A 84 -6.95 3.22 -17.18
CA TYR A 84 -5.68 3.66 -16.63
C TYR A 84 -5.59 5.19 -16.57
N PHE A 85 -4.90 5.69 -15.55
CA PHE A 85 -4.57 7.10 -15.36
C PHE A 85 -3.06 7.23 -15.23
N VAL A 86 -2.46 8.00 -16.13
CA VAL A 86 -1.06 8.40 -15.98
C VAL A 86 -0.99 9.46 -14.88
N THR A 87 -0.03 9.33 -13.97
CA THR A 87 0.12 10.25 -12.81
C THR A 87 1.32 11.19 -12.90
N SER A 88 2.24 10.94 -13.83
CA SER A 88 3.43 11.75 -14.09
C SER A 88 3.92 11.51 -15.51
N ALA A 89 4.74 12.41 -16.07
CA ALA A 89 5.36 12.14 -17.36
C ALA A 89 6.40 11.00 -17.24
N PRO A 90 6.60 10.18 -18.31
CA PRO A 90 7.51 9.05 -18.25
C PRO A 90 8.95 9.43 -17.91
N LYS A 91 9.65 8.57 -17.16
CA LYS A 91 11.06 8.75 -16.83
C LYS A 91 11.92 7.87 -17.72
N PHE A 92 12.80 8.49 -18.51
CA PHE A 92 13.80 7.80 -19.31
C PHE A 92 15.01 7.48 -18.43
N VAL A 93 15.38 6.20 -18.35
CA VAL A 93 16.49 5.70 -17.54
C VAL A 93 17.23 4.66 -18.36
N GLY A 94 18.40 5.04 -18.88
CA GLY A 94 19.13 4.23 -19.87
C GLY A 94 18.24 3.87 -21.07
N ASP A 95 18.20 2.58 -21.40
CA ASP A 95 17.34 2.02 -22.45
C ASP A 95 15.94 1.62 -21.97
N SER A 96 15.50 2.13 -20.83
CA SER A 96 14.17 1.85 -20.25
C SER A 96 13.36 3.12 -20.03
N VAL A 97 12.03 2.94 -20.06
CA VAL A 97 11.05 3.99 -19.74
C VAL A 97 10.19 3.51 -18.59
N PHE A 98 10.12 4.32 -17.54
CA PHE A 98 9.33 4.04 -16.35
C PHE A 98 8.12 4.97 -16.27
N LEU A 99 6.96 4.41 -15.98
CA LEU A 99 5.73 5.17 -15.81
C LEU A 99 4.87 4.61 -14.69
N ARG A 100 4.47 5.49 -13.77
CA ARG A 100 3.52 5.15 -12.71
C ARG A 100 2.09 5.38 -13.17
N ILE A 101 1.28 4.33 -13.08
CA ILE A 101 -0.11 4.29 -13.53
C ILE A 101 -1.03 3.92 -12.36
N LEU A 102 -2.15 4.64 -12.24
CA LEU A 102 -3.28 4.29 -11.39
C LEU A 102 -4.41 3.66 -12.22
N GLY A 103 -5.30 2.89 -11.58
CA GLY A 103 -6.47 2.30 -12.24
C GLY A 103 -6.22 0.86 -12.72
N ARG A 104 -6.76 0.50 -13.89
CA ARG A 104 -6.77 -0.89 -14.42
C ARG A 104 -7.33 -1.94 -13.44
N GLY A 105 -8.30 -1.54 -12.61
CA GLY A 105 -8.82 -2.43 -11.58
C GLY A 105 -7.85 -2.68 -10.41
N LYS A 106 -6.70 -1.98 -10.33
CA LYS A 106 -5.73 -2.05 -9.21
C LYS A 106 -5.96 -0.99 -8.12
N PRO A 107 -5.84 -1.37 -6.83
CA PRO A 107 -6.10 -0.48 -5.69
C PRO A 107 -5.02 0.55 -5.42
N PHE A 108 -3.81 0.26 -5.83
CA PHE A 108 -2.66 1.13 -5.67
C PHE A 108 -1.98 1.38 -7.02
N GLY A 109 -1.02 2.29 -7.03
CA GLY A 109 -0.23 2.59 -8.21
C GLY A 109 0.63 1.40 -8.63
N VAL A 110 0.77 1.22 -9.94
CA VAL A 110 1.72 0.27 -10.51
C VAL A 110 2.72 1.05 -11.35
N THR A 111 4.00 0.90 -11.04
CA THR A 111 5.09 1.40 -11.86
C THR A 111 5.45 0.34 -12.90
N TYR A 112 5.31 0.71 -14.16
CA TYR A 112 5.58 -0.12 -15.32
C TYR A 112 6.90 0.26 -15.98
N ARG A 113 7.53 -0.72 -16.65
CA ARG A 113 8.78 -0.57 -17.40
C ARG A 113 8.58 -1.01 -18.86
N TRP A 114 9.00 -0.15 -19.78
CA TRP A 114 9.14 -0.44 -21.21
C TRP A 114 10.60 -0.40 -21.62
N SER A 115 10.93 -1.05 -22.75
CA SER A 115 12.13 -0.69 -23.49
C SER A 115 11.94 0.69 -24.13
N LYS A 116 13.00 1.50 -24.15
CA LYS A 116 12.99 2.83 -24.78
C LYS A 116 12.71 2.75 -26.27
N HIS A 117 13.24 1.73 -26.94
CA HIS A 117 12.97 1.46 -28.35
C HIS A 117 11.47 1.28 -28.61
N ASP A 118 10.82 0.40 -27.85
CA ASP A 118 9.41 0.07 -28.07
C ASP A 118 8.48 1.22 -27.66
N PHE A 119 8.88 1.98 -26.64
CA PHE A 119 8.15 3.16 -26.20
C PHE A 119 8.14 4.29 -27.25
N LEU A 120 9.21 4.42 -28.04
CA LEU A 120 9.42 5.53 -28.99
C LEU A 120 9.23 5.14 -30.47
N GLN A 121 8.63 3.99 -30.78
CA GLN A 121 8.40 3.61 -32.19
C GLN A 121 7.46 4.59 -32.91
N GLY A 122 7.79 4.92 -34.16
CA GLY A 122 7.14 6.00 -34.92
C GLY A 122 5.61 5.85 -35.11
N SER A 123 5.08 4.64 -35.29
CA SER A 123 3.64 4.37 -35.39
C SER A 123 2.91 4.42 -34.03
N ALA A 124 3.62 4.16 -32.93
CA ALA A 124 3.09 4.33 -31.59
C ALA A 124 3.09 5.83 -31.20
N LEU A 125 4.11 6.58 -31.63
CA LEU A 125 4.21 8.03 -31.40
C LEU A 125 3.15 8.84 -32.16
N SER A 126 2.62 8.34 -33.29
CA SER A 126 1.46 8.92 -33.97
C SER A 126 0.13 8.64 -33.25
N GLY A 127 0.13 7.77 -32.23
CA GLY A 127 -1.07 7.34 -31.49
C GLY A 127 -1.94 6.35 -32.27
N GLU A 128 -1.44 5.76 -33.37
CA GLU A 128 -2.18 4.81 -34.19
C GLU A 128 -2.11 3.38 -33.65
N GLU A 129 -0.95 2.99 -33.11
CA GLU A 129 -0.70 1.68 -32.53
C GLU A 129 -0.45 1.74 -31.03
N VAL A 130 -0.56 0.57 -30.40
CA VAL A 130 -0.34 0.36 -28.98
C VAL A 130 1.16 0.29 -28.73
N VAL A 131 1.67 1.06 -27.77
CA VAL A 131 3.03 0.87 -27.24
C VAL A 131 3.11 -0.56 -26.69
N ALA A 132 4.18 -1.30 -27.01
CA ALA A 132 4.35 -2.69 -26.57
C ALA A 132 4.00 -2.88 -25.09
N GLU A 133 3.39 -4.01 -24.72
CA GLU A 133 2.93 -4.23 -23.35
C GLU A 133 4.11 -4.17 -22.36
N PRO A 134 4.00 -3.36 -21.28
CA PRO A 134 5.09 -3.21 -20.32
C PRO A 134 5.26 -4.41 -19.40
N ALA A 135 6.46 -4.53 -18.84
CA ALA A 135 6.68 -5.29 -17.62
C ALA A 135 6.23 -4.49 -16.39
N VAL A 136 5.70 -5.18 -15.38
CA VAL A 136 5.49 -4.56 -14.05
C VAL A 136 6.85 -4.45 -13.37
N PHE A 137 7.24 -3.23 -12.99
CA PHE A 137 8.47 -2.98 -12.23
C PHE A 137 8.22 -2.96 -10.71
N HIS A 138 7.12 -2.33 -10.30
CA HIS A 138 6.72 -2.28 -8.90
C HIS A 138 5.19 -2.14 -8.77
N ASP A 139 4.57 -2.97 -7.93
CA ASP A 139 3.15 -2.88 -7.57
C ASP A 139 3.05 -2.46 -6.10
N GLU A 140 2.51 -1.27 -5.84
CA GLU A 140 2.36 -0.70 -4.48
C GLU A 140 1.43 -1.56 -3.59
N ALA A 141 0.63 -2.46 -4.18
CA ALA A 141 -0.12 -3.44 -3.41
C ALA A 141 0.80 -4.40 -2.62
N TRP A 142 2.10 -4.46 -2.93
CA TRP A 142 3.08 -5.24 -2.20
C TRP A 142 3.23 -4.78 -0.73
N THR A 143 3.20 -3.47 -0.47
CA THR A 143 3.23 -2.92 0.90
C THR A 143 1.86 -2.43 1.38
N GLY A 144 0.90 -2.24 0.46
CA GLY A 144 -0.38 -1.61 0.78
C GLY A 144 -0.27 -0.11 1.06
N ASN A 145 0.90 0.49 0.81
CA ASN A 145 1.19 1.90 1.00
C ASN A 145 1.28 2.61 -0.35
N ALA A 146 0.86 3.88 -0.40
CA ALA A 146 0.96 4.68 -1.62
C ALA A 146 2.34 5.34 -1.71
N ILE A 147 2.96 5.32 -2.89
CA ILE A 147 4.18 6.10 -3.14
C ILE A 147 3.81 7.58 -3.22
N ILE A 148 4.42 8.37 -2.35
CA ILE A 148 4.24 9.84 -2.28
C ILE A 148 5.36 10.61 -2.98
N SER A 149 6.54 10.00 -3.15
CA SER A 149 7.64 10.58 -3.92
C SER A 149 8.61 9.50 -4.38
N SER A 150 9.24 9.68 -5.54
CA SER A 150 10.31 8.78 -5.99
C SER A 150 11.31 9.48 -6.90
N ALA A 151 12.53 8.93 -6.98
CA ALA A 151 13.55 9.40 -7.90
C ALA A 151 14.51 8.26 -8.27
N PHE A 152 14.94 8.25 -9.53
CA PHE A 152 16.02 7.39 -10.00
C PHE A 152 17.38 8.04 -9.74
N SER A 153 18.37 7.22 -9.42
CA SER A 153 19.79 7.59 -9.41
C SER A 153 20.25 8.18 -10.74
N GLN A 154 21.28 9.03 -10.72
CA GLN A 154 21.76 9.72 -11.92
C GLN A 154 22.31 8.74 -12.97
N GLY A 155 22.94 7.63 -12.53
CA GLY A 155 23.37 6.54 -13.42
C GLY A 155 22.26 5.55 -13.76
N GLY A 156 21.07 5.68 -13.15
CA GLY A 156 19.91 4.86 -13.46
C GLY A 156 19.91 3.45 -12.88
N LYS A 157 20.85 3.13 -11.97
CA LYS A 157 20.99 1.79 -11.37
C LYS A 157 20.03 1.53 -10.22
N TYR A 158 19.62 2.58 -9.52
CA TYR A 158 18.77 2.52 -8.34
C TYR A 158 17.55 3.44 -8.47
N TRP A 159 16.48 3.06 -7.79
CA TRP A 159 15.24 3.81 -7.64
C TRP A 159 14.89 3.90 -6.16
N ALA A 160 14.88 5.13 -5.62
CA ALA A 160 14.40 5.39 -4.27
C ALA A 160 12.94 5.87 -4.32
N TYR A 161 12.12 5.39 -3.39
CA TYR A 161 10.72 5.77 -3.27
C TYR A 161 10.32 5.90 -1.80
N ASN A 162 9.48 6.90 -1.50
CA ASN A 162 8.90 7.14 -0.17
C ASN A 162 7.46 6.65 -0.18
N GLU A 163 7.11 5.79 0.76
CA GLU A 163 5.76 5.25 0.92
C GLU A 163 5.05 5.85 2.13
N ALA A 164 3.85 6.38 1.94
CA ALA A 164 2.99 6.86 3.01
C ALA A 164 2.29 5.70 3.72
N VAL A 165 2.50 5.57 5.03
CA VAL A 165 1.85 4.53 5.85
C VAL A 165 0.45 5.00 6.26
N SER A 166 -0.58 4.23 5.91
CA SER A 166 -2.00 4.54 6.22
C SER A 166 -2.48 5.93 5.80
N GLY A 167 -1.79 6.55 4.83
CA GLY A 167 -2.10 7.89 4.32
C GLY A 167 -1.58 9.05 5.18
N SER A 168 -0.68 8.77 6.12
CA SER A 168 0.11 9.81 6.80
C SER A 168 1.07 10.49 5.83
N ASP A 169 1.41 11.75 6.11
CA ASP A 169 2.52 12.42 5.43
C ASP A 169 3.89 11.80 5.77
N TRP A 170 3.96 11.07 6.90
CA TRP A 170 5.16 10.33 7.28
C TRP A 170 5.29 9.09 6.42
N GLY A 171 6.51 8.86 5.95
CA GLY A 171 6.78 7.74 5.08
C GLY A 171 8.11 7.05 5.35
N ILE A 172 8.22 5.88 4.73
CA ILE A 172 9.40 5.03 4.77
C ILE A 172 10.04 5.10 3.40
N ILE A 173 11.31 5.51 3.34
CA ILE A 173 12.08 5.51 2.10
C ILE A 173 12.70 4.12 1.93
N ARG A 174 12.54 3.56 0.73
CA ARG A 174 13.13 2.30 0.30
C ARG A 174 13.88 2.48 -1.01
N VAL A 175 14.85 1.61 -1.24
CA VAL A 175 15.69 1.62 -2.45
C VAL A 175 15.58 0.29 -3.18
N ARG A 176 15.39 0.33 -4.49
CA ARG A 176 15.32 -0.84 -5.37
C ARG A 176 16.35 -0.73 -6.49
N SER A 177 16.99 -1.83 -6.82
CA SER A 177 17.84 -1.97 -8.00
C SER A 177 16.99 -1.97 -9.28
N VAL A 178 17.41 -1.23 -10.29
CA VAL A 178 16.70 -1.14 -11.58
C VAL A 178 16.98 -2.35 -12.46
N ASP A 179 18.17 -2.95 -12.36
CA ASP A 179 18.61 -4.03 -13.26
C ASP A 179 17.89 -5.34 -12.97
N ASN A 180 17.93 -5.79 -11.72
CA ASN A 180 17.35 -7.07 -11.28
C ASN A 180 16.05 -6.89 -10.46
N SER A 181 15.58 -5.65 -10.29
CA SER A 181 14.39 -5.33 -9.50
C SER A 181 14.46 -5.76 -8.02
N SER A 182 15.64 -6.03 -7.46
CA SER A 182 15.76 -6.44 -6.04
C SER A 182 15.62 -5.24 -5.10
N LEU A 183 14.89 -5.41 -4.00
CA LEU A 183 14.85 -4.45 -2.91
C LEU A 183 16.17 -4.49 -2.13
N LEU A 184 16.72 -3.33 -1.78
CA LEU A 184 17.88 -3.23 -0.89
C LEU A 184 17.42 -3.36 0.57
N PRO A 185 18.26 -3.84 1.50
CA PRO A 185 17.88 -4.08 2.90
C PRO A 185 17.65 -2.79 3.71
N GLU A 186 17.93 -1.63 3.14
CA GLU A 186 17.88 -0.34 3.83
C GLU A 186 16.44 0.18 3.89
N GLU A 187 15.99 0.52 5.09
CA GLU A 187 14.77 1.28 5.34
C GLU A 187 15.13 2.55 6.10
N ILE A 188 14.65 3.70 5.61
CA ILE A 188 14.95 5.01 6.19
C ILE A 188 13.64 5.62 6.69
N HIS A 189 13.59 5.88 8.01
CA HIS A 189 12.42 6.39 8.71
C HIS A 189 12.50 7.91 8.95
N ASP A 190 11.44 8.47 9.54
CA ASP A 190 11.31 9.89 9.90
C ASP A 190 11.47 10.86 8.71
N SER A 191 11.10 10.39 7.52
CA SER A 191 10.90 11.22 6.35
C SER A 191 9.44 11.66 6.27
N LYS A 192 9.20 12.92 5.94
CA LYS A 192 7.84 13.47 5.75
C LYS A 192 7.70 14.01 4.34
N PHE A 193 6.52 13.90 3.76
CA PHE A 193 6.17 14.51 2.49
C PHE A 193 6.51 16.01 2.48
N ASN A 194 7.16 16.46 1.40
CA ASN A 194 7.49 17.87 1.24
C ASN A 194 6.30 18.63 0.66
N THR A 195 6.08 19.88 1.08
CA THR A 195 4.90 20.69 0.72
C THR A 195 4.79 20.98 -0.79
N LYS A 196 5.89 20.89 -1.54
CA LYS A 196 5.90 21.05 -3.01
C LYS A 196 6.14 19.70 -3.71
N PRO A 197 5.32 19.32 -4.71
CA PRO A 197 5.58 18.17 -5.57
C PRO A 197 6.95 18.28 -6.25
N GLY A 198 7.71 17.18 -6.31
CA GLY A 198 9.05 17.13 -6.92
C GLY A 198 9.90 15.97 -6.41
N PRO A 199 11.17 15.85 -6.82
CA PRO A 199 12.05 14.81 -6.30
C PRO A 199 12.31 15.06 -4.80
N ALA A 200 11.88 14.12 -3.95
CA ALA A 200 12.20 14.13 -2.52
C ALA A 200 13.66 13.69 -2.24
N PHE A 201 14.33 13.15 -3.27
CA PHE A 201 15.67 12.60 -3.17
C PHE A 201 16.55 13.25 -4.22
N ALA A 202 17.66 13.82 -3.77
CA ALA A 202 18.66 14.39 -4.65
C ALA A 202 19.82 13.41 -4.76
N TRP A 203 19.85 12.63 -5.83
CA TRP A 203 20.90 11.63 -6.04
C TRP A 203 22.25 12.28 -6.38
N LEU A 204 23.31 11.77 -5.76
CA LEU A 204 24.69 12.09 -6.12
C LEU A 204 25.30 10.85 -6.81
N GLY A 205 25.29 10.84 -8.14
CA GLY A 205 25.63 9.66 -8.92
C GLY A 205 24.74 8.47 -8.56
N ASP A 206 25.40 7.33 -8.34
CA ASP A 206 24.82 6.10 -7.79
C ASP A 206 25.30 5.83 -6.34
N LEU A 207 25.93 6.82 -5.69
CA LEU A 207 26.57 6.66 -4.38
C LEU A 207 25.55 6.67 -3.23
N GLY A 208 24.51 7.48 -3.39
CA GLY A 208 23.58 7.84 -2.32
C GLY A 208 22.75 9.05 -2.71
N PHE A 209 21.91 9.52 -1.78
CA PHE A 209 21.01 10.64 -2.01
C PHE A 209 20.82 11.52 -0.79
N PHE A 210 20.58 12.81 -1.05
CA PHE A 210 20.13 13.76 -0.04
C PHE A 210 18.63 13.63 0.18
N TYR A 211 18.20 13.64 1.43
CA TYR A 211 16.79 13.57 1.82
C TYR A 211 16.51 14.42 3.06
N GLN A 212 15.23 14.72 3.29
CA GLN A 212 14.79 15.42 4.50
C GLN A 212 14.53 14.40 5.62
N TYR A 213 15.18 14.61 6.76
CA TYR A 213 14.96 13.88 8.00
C TYR A 213 14.32 14.82 9.02
N TRP A 214 13.36 14.35 9.82
CA TRP A 214 12.81 15.15 10.92
C TRP A 214 13.30 14.64 12.26
N LEU A 215 14.03 15.49 12.99
CA LEU A 215 14.37 15.22 14.37
C LEU A 215 13.09 15.10 15.20
N SER A 216 13.01 14.05 16.01
CA SER A 216 11.93 13.86 16.98
C SER A 216 12.02 14.90 18.12
N ALA A 217 10.93 15.04 18.86
CA ALA A 217 10.91 15.89 20.06
C ALA A 217 11.92 15.41 21.13
N GLN A 218 12.28 14.13 21.13
CA GLN A 218 13.22 13.55 22.09
C GLN A 218 14.68 13.85 21.73
N GLU A 219 14.96 14.08 20.44
CA GLU A 219 16.31 14.39 19.94
C GLU A 219 16.67 15.88 20.07
N THR A 220 15.69 16.74 20.33
CA THR A 220 15.88 18.19 20.38
C THR A 220 15.87 18.72 21.82
N LYS A 221 16.78 19.66 22.12
CA LYS A 221 16.92 20.23 23.48
C LYS A 221 15.68 20.99 23.95
N ASP A 222 14.90 21.54 23.02
CA ASP A 222 13.70 22.32 23.26
C ASP A 222 12.40 21.53 23.03
N GLY A 223 12.49 20.23 22.74
CA GLY A 223 11.34 19.35 22.59
C GLY A 223 10.54 19.56 21.29
N LYS A 224 11.06 20.31 20.32
CA LYS A 224 10.37 20.63 19.06
C LYS A 224 10.96 19.86 17.90
N ARG A 225 10.11 19.19 17.12
CA ARG A 225 10.54 18.58 15.85
C ARG A 225 11.04 19.66 14.89
N ARG A 226 12.13 19.37 14.19
CA ARG A 226 12.71 20.26 13.16
C ARG A 226 13.38 19.45 12.05
N PRO A 227 13.43 19.98 10.82
CA PRO A 227 14.00 19.25 9.70
C PRO A 227 15.54 19.35 9.66
N GLN A 228 16.17 18.30 9.14
CA GLN A 228 17.55 18.27 8.71
C GLN A 228 17.61 17.78 7.26
N LEU A 229 18.52 18.34 6.48
CA LEU A 229 18.95 17.70 5.24
C LEU A 229 20.04 16.70 5.60
N ARG A 230 19.83 15.42 5.29
CA ARG A 230 20.81 14.35 5.49
C ARG A 230 21.25 13.75 4.16
N PHE A 231 22.46 13.19 4.13
CA PHE A 231 22.94 12.37 3.02
C PHE A 231 22.97 10.91 3.45
N HIS A 232 22.21 10.08 2.75
CA HIS A 232 22.25 8.63 2.91
C HIS A 232 23.19 8.02 1.88
N ARG A 233 24.13 7.20 2.34
CA ARG A 233 25.06 6.44 1.48
C ARG A 233 24.55 5.02 1.34
N LEU A 234 24.45 4.53 0.10
CA LEU A 234 24.01 3.15 -0.14
C LEU A 234 24.97 2.14 0.50
N GLY A 235 24.40 1.09 1.07
CA GLY A 235 25.08 0.05 1.84
C GLY A 235 25.38 0.42 3.31
N SER A 236 24.85 1.52 3.84
CA SER A 236 25.12 1.98 5.21
C SER A 236 23.83 2.12 6.04
N PRO A 237 23.86 1.87 7.35
CA PRO A 237 22.67 2.06 8.18
C PRO A 237 22.29 3.54 8.27
N GLN A 238 20.99 3.85 8.42
CA GLN A 238 20.48 5.22 8.56
C GLN A 238 21.18 6.00 9.69
N SER A 239 21.64 5.33 10.74
CA SER A 239 22.38 5.96 11.84
C SER A 239 23.75 6.53 11.45
N ALA A 240 24.28 6.14 10.28
CA ALA A 240 25.51 6.68 9.70
C ALA A 240 25.27 7.87 8.75
N ASP A 241 24.01 8.26 8.52
CA ASP A 241 23.66 9.34 7.62
C ASP A 241 24.23 10.69 8.11
N GLU A 242 24.88 11.41 7.20
CA GLU A 242 25.54 12.67 7.53
C GLU A 242 24.53 13.83 7.52
N VAL A 243 24.56 14.68 8.56
CA VAL A 243 23.82 15.94 8.57
C VAL A 243 24.52 16.96 7.67
N VAL A 244 23.82 17.42 6.64
CA VAL A 244 24.34 18.30 5.60
C VAL A 244 23.95 19.75 5.84
N TYR A 245 22.72 19.96 6.32
CA TYR A 245 22.20 21.28 6.65
C TYR A 245 21.09 21.16 7.71
N GLU A 246 21.05 22.14 8.61
CA GLU A 246 20.00 22.33 9.60
C GLU A 246 19.75 23.83 9.74
N ASP A 247 18.47 24.23 9.86
CA ASP A 247 18.06 25.62 10.11
C ASP A 247 17.43 25.70 11.50
N GLU A 248 18.27 25.94 12.51
CA GLU A 248 17.80 26.03 13.90
C GLU A 248 16.88 27.24 14.14
N ASP A 249 17.02 28.29 13.32
CA ASP A 249 16.26 29.54 13.45
C ASP A 249 14.84 29.43 12.88
N HIS A 250 14.61 28.49 11.95
CA HIS A 250 13.31 28.31 11.26
C HIS A 250 12.83 26.84 11.32
N PRO A 251 12.52 26.31 12.53
CA PRO A 251 12.17 24.90 12.74
C PRO A 251 10.88 24.46 12.03
N GLU A 252 10.05 25.40 11.57
CA GLU A 252 8.82 25.16 10.82
C GLU A 252 9.01 24.97 9.31
N CYS A 253 10.20 25.28 8.77
CA CYS A 253 10.48 25.18 7.35
C CYS A 253 10.55 23.72 6.87
N THR A 254 10.53 23.50 5.56
CA THR A 254 10.89 22.21 4.96
C THR A 254 12.06 22.34 4.00
N LEU A 255 12.78 21.25 3.76
CA LEU A 255 14.04 21.26 3.01
C LEU A 255 13.95 20.37 1.77
N ARG A 256 14.45 20.85 0.64
CA ARG A 256 14.66 20.05 -0.58
C ARG A 256 16.04 20.31 -1.14
N ALA A 257 16.75 19.24 -1.47
CA ALA A 257 17.98 19.34 -2.22
C ALA A 257 17.74 18.97 -3.68
N LEU A 258 18.52 19.56 -4.58
CA LEU A 258 18.70 19.14 -5.96
C LEU A 258 20.21 19.10 -6.27
N VAL A 259 20.63 18.17 -7.12
CA VAL A 259 22.02 18.05 -7.55
C VAL A 259 22.08 18.23 -9.06
N ASN A 260 23.05 19.01 -9.56
CA ASN A 260 23.25 19.13 -11.00
C ASN A 260 23.74 17.80 -11.61
N GLU A 261 23.62 17.67 -12.93
CA GLU A 261 23.96 16.43 -13.66
C GLU A 261 25.38 15.94 -13.40
N SER A 262 26.35 16.85 -13.23
CA SER A 262 27.74 16.49 -12.96
C SER A 262 28.04 16.14 -11.49
N GLY A 263 27.09 16.32 -10.57
CA GLY A 263 27.31 16.11 -9.14
C GLY A 263 28.19 17.17 -8.46
N SER A 264 28.52 18.27 -9.15
CA SER A 264 29.45 19.30 -8.68
C SER A 264 28.81 20.42 -7.85
N VAL A 265 27.49 20.58 -7.93
CA VAL A 265 26.72 21.62 -7.23
C VAL A 265 25.46 21.02 -6.61
N ILE A 266 25.23 21.35 -5.34
CA ILE A 266 23.97 21.12 -4.63
C ILE A 266 23.23 22.43 -4.52
N VAL A 267 21.94 22.40 -4.86
CA VAL A 267 20.97 23.46 -4.61
C VAL A 267 20.10 23.03 -3.44
N LEU A 268 20.00 23.87 -2.43
CA LEU A 268 19.11 23.71 -1.28
C LEU A 268 18.00 24.74 -1.38
N GLU A 269 16.77 24.24 -1.43
CA GLU A 269 15.54 25.01 -1.35
C GLU A 269 14.97 24.84 0.06
N ILE A 270 14.79 25.96 0.76
CA ILE A 270 14.23 26.01 2.10
C ILE A 270 12.85 26.63 1.96
N PHE A 271 11.78 25.86 2.17
CA PHE A 271 10.40 26.34 2.04
C PHE A 271 9.91 26.89 3.38
N GLY A 272 9.26 28.05 3.32
CA GLY A 272 8.62 28.66 4.48
C GLY A 272 7.27 28.02 4.82
N ALA A 273 6.41 28.78 5.48
CA ALA A 273 5.06 28.33 5.84
C ALA A 273 4.09 28.21 4.64
N THR A 274 4.51 28.64 3.44
CA THR A 274 3.82 28.54 2.15
C THR A 274 4.77 27.99 1.07
N ALA A 275 4.41 28.10 -0.22
CA ALA A 275 5.24 27.65 -1.34
C ALA A 275 6.49 28.52 -1.60
N THR A 276 6.65 29.65 -0.91
CA THR A 276 7.83 30.51 -1.07
C THR A 276 9.08 29.89 -0.46
N SER A 277 10.24 30.14 -1.05
CA SER A 277 11.50 29.50 -0.64
C SER A 277 12.71 30.42 -0.66
N LYS A 278 13.62 30.19 0.30
CA LYS A 278 15.01 30.65 0.23
C LYS A 278 15.81 29.65 -0.61
N ILE A 279 16.86 30.15 -1.26
CA ILE A 279 17.71 29.34 -2.14
C ILE A 279 19.16 29.50 -1.74
N LYS A 280 19.79 28.37 -1.39
CA LYS A 280 21.22 28.26 -1.12
C LYS A 280 21.87 27.28 -2.09
N VAL A 281 23.14 27.50 -2.36
CA VAL A 281 23.93 26.69 -3.29
C VAL A 281 25.31 26.42 -2.72
N ALA A 282 25.84 25.22 -2.94
CA ALA A 282 27.18 24.84 -2.51
C ALA A 282 27.86 23.97 -3.58
N GLU A 283 29.18 24.08 -3.67
CA GLU A 283 30.00 23.18 -4.47
C GLU A 283 30.30 21.92 -3.65
N THR A 284 30.11 20.73 -4.22
CA THR A 284 30.30 19.45 -3.51
C THR A 284 31.76 19.11 -3.22
N GLY A 285 32.69 19.71 -3.98
CA GLY A 285 34.13 19.42 -3.91
C GLY A 285 34.51 18.11 -4.62
N SER A 286 35.76 18.00 -5.09
CA SER A 286 36.25 16.84 -5.84
C SER A 286 36.59 15.61 -4.98
N ASP A 287 36.75 15.77 -3.66
CA ASP A 287 37.22 14.75 -2.71
C ASP A 287 36.13 14.36 -1.67
N SER A 288 34.86 14.27 -2.06
CA SER A 288 33.66 14.19 -1.19
C SER A 288 33.65 13.01 -0.19
N LYS A 289 34.42 13.14 0.91
CA LYS A 289 34.39 12.26 2.08
C LYS A 289 33.36 12.70 3.12
N SER A 290 32.93 13.97 3.08
CA SER A 290 32.00 14.58 4.04
C SER A 290 31.31 15.83 3.45
N PHE A 291 30.03 16.00 3.73
CA PHE A 291 29.16 17.11 3.29
C PHE A 291 28.78 18.10 4.40
N SER A 292 29.11 17.81 5.66
CA SER A 292 28.81 18.68 6.81
C SER A 292 29.57 20.02 6.80
N ALA A 293 30.65 20.12 6.02
CA ALA A 293 31.49 21.33 5.90
C ALA A 293 31.20 22.17 4.63
N LEU A 294 30.11 21.90 3.91
CA LEU A 294 29.75 22.62 2.69
C LEU A 294 29.61 24.13 2.94
N GLN A 295 30.22 24.92 2.04
CA GLN A 295 30.15 26.38 2.09
C GLN A 295 28.94 26.86 1.29
N TRP A 296 27.85 27.15 1.99
CA TRP A 296 26.60 27.63 1.39
C TRP A 296 26.69 29.11 1.00
N LYS A 297 26.41 29.40 -0.27
CA LYS A 297 26.16 30.75 -0.79
C LYS A 297 24.65 30.94 -0.93
N SER A 298 24.13 32.10 -0.52
CA SER A 298 22.71 32.38 -0.73
C SER A 298 22.47 33.06 -2.07
N LEU A 299 21.43 32.63 -2.78
CA LEU A 299 20.88 33.29 -3.97
C LEU A 299 19.61 34.09 -3.63
N CYS A 300 18.85 33.63 -2.63
CA CYS A 300 17.63 34.28 -2.15
C CYS A 300 17.48 34.00 -0.64
N ASP A 301 17.44 35.06 0.17
CA ASP A 301 17.42 34.97 1.64
C ASP A 301 16.07 35.32 2.27
N ASP A 302 15.01 35.50 1.47
CA ASP A 302 13.66 35.79 1.93
C ASP A 302 12.62 34.75 1.43
N PHE A 303 11.41 34.85 1.99
CA PHE A 303 10.25 34.03 1.62
C PHE A 303 9.23 34.85 0.80
N THR A 304 9.69 35.60 -0.20
CA THR A 304 8.79 36.42 -1.04
C THR A 304 8.29 35.70 -2.27
N SER A 305 9.09 34.77 -2.80
CA SER A 305 8.84 34.09 -4.07
C SER A 305 9.13 32.59 -3.94
N GLU A 306 8.48 31.81 -4.79
CA GLU A 306 8.79 30.41 -5.01
C GLU A 306 9.91 30.30 -6.05
N TRP A 307 10.71 29.25 -5.93
CA TRP A 307 11.83 28.95 -6.81
C TRP A 307 11.86 27.47 -7.20
N GLU A 308 12.48 27.20 -8.35
CA GLU A 308 12.77 25.84 -8.81
C GLU A 308 14.05 25.83 -9.64
N TYR A 309 14.99 24.94 -9.28
CA TYR A 309 16.19 24.73 -10.08
C TYR A 309 15.87 23.93 -11.37
N LEU A 310 16.28 24.46 -12.52
CA LEU A 310 16.02 23.87 -13.84
C LEU A 310 17.20 23.06 -14.38
N GLY A 311 18.44 23.39 -13.97
CA GLY A 311 19.66 22.69 -14.37
C GLY A 311 20.85 23.63 -14.64
N GLU A 312 21.93 23.07 -15.19
CA GLU A 312 23.14 23.79 -15.62
C GLU A 312 23.27 23.79 -17.14
N ASP A 313 23.54 24.96 -17.73
CA ASP A 313 23.92 25.05 -19.13
C ASP A 313 25.38 24.61 -19.32
N HIS A 314 25.58 23.59 -20.16
CA HIS A 314 26.89 22.97 -20.34
C HIS A 314 27.92 23.90 -20.98
N GLN A 315 27.49 24.87 -21.79
CA GLN A 315 28.40 25.78 -22.53
C GLN A 315 28.84 26.96 -21.67
N THR A 316 27.90 27.65 -21.02
CA THR A 316 28.14 28.87 -20.25
C THR A 316 28.40 28.60 -18.76
N LYS A 317 28.12 27.38 -18.29
CA LYS A 317 28.15 27.00 -16.85
C LYS A 317 27.20 27.83 -15.99
N LEU A 318 26.15 28.35 -16.60
CA LEU A 318 25.09 29.09 -15.93
C LEU A 318 24.09 28.11 -15.30
N HIS A 319 23.84 28.26 -14.01
CA HIS A 319 22.80 27.52 -13.30
C HIS A 319 21.48 28.28 -13.41
N VAL A 320 20.43 27.63 -13.91
CA VAL A 320 19.17 28.28 -14.30
C VAL A 320 18.06 27.92 -13.32
N PHE A 321 17.24 28.91 -12.97
CA PHE A 321 16.15 28.80 -12.01
C PHE A 321 14.88 29.45 -12.57
N TRP A 322 13.73 28.82 -12.31
CA TRP A 322 12.43 29.47 -12.43
C TRP A 322 12.04 30.08 -11.08
N THR A 323 11.35 31.22 -11.11
CA THR A 323 10.72 31.80 -9.93
C THR A 323 9.35 32.35 -10.26
N ASN A 324 8.41 32.31 -9.31
CA ASN A 324 7.08 32.88 -9.46
C ASN A 324 7.01 34.39 -9.17
N ALA A 325 8.14 35.05 -8.90
CA ALA A 325 8.21 36.49 -8.72
C ALA A 325 7.55 37.23 -9.92
N ASP A 326 6.79 38.28 -9.63
CA ASP A 326 5.95 38.96 -10.61
C ASP A 326 4.86 38.01 -11.18
N ASN A 327 4.84 37.79 -12.50
CA ASN A 327 4.05 36.74 -13.16
C ASN A 327 4.92 35.55 -13.58
N GLY A 328 6.03 35.37 -12.86
CA GLY A 328 7.04 34.36 -13.11
C GLY A 328 8.11 34.79 -14.12
N LYS A 329 9.35 34.37 -13.88
CA LYS A 329 10.54 34.65 -14.70
C LYS A 329 11.58 33.55 -14.56
N ILE A 330 12.58 33.57 -15.45
CA ILE A 330 13.72 32.65 -15.43
C ILE A 330 14.98 33.47 -15.22
N VAL A 331 15.82 33.03 -14.30
CA VAL A 331 17.07 33.70 -13.93
C VAL A 331 18.22 32.69 -13.94
N GLY A 332 19.45 33.19 -14.10
CA GLY A 332 20.65 32.37 -14.08
C GLY A 332 21.69 32.94 -13.12
N ALA A 333 22.47 32.06 -12.49
CA ALA A 333 23.58 32.41 -11.60
C ALA A 333 24.86 31.65 -11.99
N ASN A 334 26.01 32.32 -11.89
CA ASN A 334 27.32 31.67 -12.06
C ASN A 334 27.91 31.35 -10.69
N ILE A 335 27.61 30.15 -10.18
CA ILE A 335 27.90 29.75 -8.80
C ILE A 335 29.40 29.83 -8.44
N LYS A 336 30.28 29.61 -9.41
CA LYS A 336 31.74 29.66 -9.22
C LYS A 336 32.31 31.08 -9.21
N GLN A 337 31.77 31.98 -10.03
CA GLN A 337 32.31 33.35 -10.19
C GLN A 337 31.61 34.35 -9.26
N SER A 338 30.27 34.43 -9.35
CA SER A 338 29.44 35.39 -8.64
C SER A 338 28.04 34.82 -8.47
N ALA A 339 27.55 34.76 -7.23
CA ALA A 339 26.18 34.33 -6.91
C ALA A 339 25.09 35.33 -7.39
N ASP A 340 25.47 36.33 -8.19
CA ASP A 340 24.56 37.34 -8.73
C ASP A 340 23.58 36.73 -9.74
N LEU A 341 22.29 36.99 -9.51
CA LEU A 341 21.20 36.55 -10.38
C LEU A 341 21.07 37.46 -11.60
N LYS A 342 21.03 36.87 -12.78
CA LYS A 342 20.76 37.56 -14.07
C LYS A 342 19.45 37.09 -14.64
N VAL A 343 18.61 38.01 -15.10
CA VAL A 343 17.36 37.66 -15.79
C VAL A 343 17.70 37.03 -17.14
N VAL A 344 17.20 35.81 -17.37
CA VAL A 344 17.27 35.10 -18.65
C VAL A 344 15.97 35.32 -19.41
N VAL A 345 14.83 34.89 -18.86
CA VAL A 345 13.52 35.15 -19.45
C VAL A 345 12.76 36.11 -18.53
N PRO A 346 12.39 37.32 -18.98
CA PRO A 346 11.69 38.28 -18.15
C PRO A 346 10.23 37.86 -17.86
N SER A 347 9.65 38.51 -16.86
CA SER A 347 8.22 38.39 -16.60
C SER A 347 7.40 39.15 -17.64
N ALA A 348 6.15 38.72 -17.85
CA ALA A 348 5.20 39.34 -18.77
C ALA A 348 3.97 39.85 -17.98
N GLU A 349 3.34 40.94 -18.41
CA GLU A 349 2.22 41.53 -17.67
C GLU A 349 0.93 40.71 -17.74
N ASP A 350 0.64 40.10 -18.89
CA ASP A 350 -0.63 39.42 -19.18
C ASP A 350 -0.53 37.88 -19.23
N GLU A 351 0.66 37.32 -18.99
CA GLU A 351 0.92 35.88 -19.08
C GLU A 351 1.65 35.38 -17.83
N VAL A 352 1.18 34.27 -17.26
CA VAL A 352 1.82 33.64 -16.11
C VAL A 352 2.81 32.58 -16.60
N LEU A 353 4.09 32.69 -16.27
CA LEU A 353 5.04 31.60 -16.44
C LEU A 353 4.82 30.57 -15.33
N LYS A 354 3.98 29.57 -15.62
CA LYS A 354 3.52 28.56 -14.66
C LYS A 354 4.62 27.59 -14.23
N SER A 355 5.45 27.16 -15.18
CA SER A 355 6.58 26.26 -14.94
C SER A 355 7.59 26.34 -16.08
N ALA A 356 8.80 25.81 -15.85
CA ALA A 356 9.81 25.67 -16.87
C ALA A 356 10.63 24.38 -16.68
N LYS A 357 11.29 23.92 -17.74
CA LYS A 357 12.26 22.82 -17.70
C LYS A 357 13.42 23.13 -18.62
N MET A 358 14.64 22.81 -18.21
CA MET A 358 15.78 22.86 -19.12
C MET A 358 16.05 21.48 -19.72
N LEU A 359 16.38 21.46 -21.00
CA LEU A 359 16.77 20.26 -21.74
C LEU A 359 18.29 20.12 -21.73
N SER A 360 18.77 18.89 -21.98
CA SER A 360 20.21 18.58 -22.00
C SER A 360 21.01 19.35 -23.07
N ASP A 361 20.35 19.94 -24.07
CA ASP A 361 20.98 20.78 -25.09
C ASP A 361 20.96 22.29 -24.78
N GLY A 362 20.58 22.67 -23.55
CA GLY A 362 20.51 24.05 -23.09
C GLY A 362 19.21 24.79 -23.46
N THR A 363 18.28 24.15 -24.18
CA THR A 363 16.97 24.79 -24.45
C THR A 363 16.12 24.84 -23.19
N VAL A 364 15.49 25.97 -22.94
CA VAL A 364 14.52 26.16 -21.86
C VAL A 364 13.11 26.06 -22.42
N LEU A 365 12.35 25.07 -21.92
CA LEU A 365 10.92 24.95 -22.13
C LEU A 365 10.18 25.75 -21.08
N ALA A 366 9.25 26.60 -21.50
CA ALA A 366 8.47 27.47 -20.64
C ALA A 366 6.98 27.23 -20.89
N VAL A 367 6.23 26.86 -19.84
CA VAL A 367 4.77 26.73 -19.88
C VAL A 367 4.17 28.07 -19.44
N ARG A 368 3.64 28.83 -20.39
CA ARG A 368 2.93 30.09 -20.15
C ARG A 368 1.43 29.82 -20.07
N SER A 369 0.75 30.42 -19.10
CA SER A 369 -0.70 30.33 -18.94
C SER A 369 -1.34 31.68 -19.25
N ILE A 370 -2.31 31.68 -20.17
CA ILE A 370 -3.07 32.85 -20.63
C ILE A 370 -4.54 32.54 -20.39
N ASP A 371 -5.14 33.26 -19.43
CA ASP A 371 -6.50 32.99 -18.95
C ASP A 371 -6.78 31.50 -18.67
N VAL A 372 -5.84 30.83 -17.99
CA VAL A 372 -5.93 29.41 -17.56
C VAL A 372 -5.87 28.40 -18.73
N GLU A 373 -5.35 28.80 -19.88
CA GLU A 373 -4.94 27.90 -20.97
C GLU A 373 -3.44 27.98 -21.19
N ASP A 374 -2.80 26.84 -21.39
CA ASP A 374 -1.34 26.76 -21.48
C ASP A 374 -0.81 26.81 -22.92
N GLU A 375 0.33 27.46 -23.09
CA GLU A 375 1.18 27.42 -24.28
C GLU A 375 2.61 26.97 -23.91
N LEU A 376 3.21 26.14 -24.76
CA LEU A 376 4.59 25.67 -24.59
C LEU A 376 5.54 26.48 -25.48
N GLN A 377 6.35 27.34 -24.87
CA GLN A 377 7.31 28.21 -25.54
C GLN A 377 8.74 27.72 -25.32
N THR A 378 9.64 28.01 -26.28
CA THR A 378 11.06 27.65 -26.18
C THR A 378 11.94 28.88 -26.15
N TYR A 379 12.97 28.86 -25.30
CA TYR A 379 13.97 29.91 -25.14
C TYR A 379 15.37 29.32 -25.16
N ASP A 380 16.36 30.11 -25.54
CA ASP A 380 17.76 29.81 -25.27
C ASP A 380 18.20 30.40 -23.91
N VAL A 381 19.42 30.07 -23.48
CA VAL A 381 20.01 30.57 -22.23
C VAL A 381 20.38 32.06 -22.27
N ALA A 382 20.35 32.68 -23.45
CA ALA A 382 20.48 34.13 -23.61
C ALA A 382 19.14 34.86 -23.43
N GLY A 383 18.03 34.12 -23.27
CA GLY A 383 16.70 34.68 -23.09
C GLY A 383 15.95 34.94 -24.39
N GLN A 384 16.52 34.60 -25.54
CA GLN A 384 15.85 34.79 -26.82
C GLN A 384 14.80 33.69 -27.01
N ARG A 385 13.56 34.08 -27.30
CA ARG A 385 12.51 33.15 -27.70
C ARG A 385 12.89 32.52 -29.03
N THR A 386 13.03 31.19 -29.06
CA THR A 386 13.41 30.41 -30.24
C THR A 386 12.21 29.82 -30.97
N GLY A 387 11.04 29.74 -30.31
CA GLY A 387 9.82 29.23 -30.93
C GLY A 387 8.67 28.93 -29.96
N THR A 388 7.66 28.25 -30.49
CA THR A 388 6.53 27.65 -29.77
C THR A 388 6.38 26.21 -30.24
N ILE A 389 6.03 25.33 -29.31
CA ILE A 389 5.68 23.94 -29.61
C ILE A 389 4.15 23.86 -29.63
N GLU A 390 3.59 23.67 -30.82
CA GLU A 390 2.16 23.42 -30.94
C GLU A 390 1.83 22.09 -30.27
N THR A 391 0.87 22.12 -29.35
CA THR A 391 0.31 20.95 -28.70
C THR A 391 -1.21 21.11 -28.63
N PRO A 392 -1.98 20.04 -28.82
CA PRO A 392 -3.41 20.05 -28.56
C PRO A 392 -3.71 20.21 -27.06
N ALA A 393 -2.71 20.01 -26.20
CA ALA A 393 -2.83 20.15 -24.76
C ALA A 393 -3.10 21.60 -24.35
N LYS A 394 -4.24 21.85 -23.71
CA LYS A 394 -4.59 23.18 -23.16
C LYS A 394 -4.30 23.31 -21.67
N THR A 395 -3.96 22.21 -21.01
CA THR A 395 -3.52 22.19 -19.62
C THR A 395 -2.37 21.20 -19.48
N ILE A 396 -1.14 21.71 -19.51
CA ILE A 396 0.09 20.93 -19.43
C ILE A 396 0.45 20.71 -17.96
N VAL A 397 0.53 19.45 -17.53
CA VAL A 397 0.84 19.11 -16.13
C VAL A 397 2.30 18.69 -15.92
N ASP A 398 2.89 17.99 -16.88
CA ASP A 398 4.28 17.57 -16.82
C ASP A 398 4.84 17.35 -18.23
N ILE A 399 6.15 17.44 -18.36
CA ILE A 399 6.88 17.23 -19.62
C ILE A 399 8.08 16.33 -19.36
N SER A 400 8.24 15.32 -20.20
CA SER A 400 9.47 14.52 -20.27
C SER A 400 10.16 14.72 -21.62
N TYR A 401 11.46 14.51 -21.65
CA TYR A 401 12.28 14.71 -22.84
C TYR A 401 13.25 13.55 -23.01
N ASP A 402 13.26 12.99 -24.21
CA ASP A 402 14.30 12.07 -24.64
C ASP A 402 15.37 12.82 -25.45
N ALA A 403 16.59 12.85 -24.92
CA ALA A 403 17.70 13.57 -25.54
C ALA A 403 18.15 12.96 -26.88
N ASP A 404 18.16 11.63 -26.98
CA ASP A 404 18.69 10.90 -28.13
C ASP A 404 17.81 11.06 -29.37
N LYS A 405 16.50 10.92 -29.19
CA LYS A 405 15.50 11.07 -30.25
C LYS A 405 15.00 12.49 -30.40
N LYS A 406 15.33 13.40 -29.49
CA LYS A 406 14.82 14.78 -29.42
C LYS A 406 13.29 14.84 -29.38
N THR A 407 12.68 13.91 -28.65
CA THR A 407 11.24 13.76 -28.55
C THR A 407 10.76 14.25 -27.19
N LEU A 408 9.72 15.09 -27.20
CA LEU A 408 9.03 15.54 -26.00
C LEU A 408 7.79 14.70 -25.76
N LEU A 409 7.52 14.41 -24.50
CA LEU A 409 6.29 13.79 -24.04
C LEU A 409 5.57 14.77 -23.12
N VAL A 410 4.43 15.27 -23.57
CA VAL A 410 3.65 16.30 -22.89
C VAL A 410 2.44 15.65 -22.26
N MET A 411 2.35 15.69 -20.94
CA MET A 411 1.20 15.20 -20.20
C MET A 411 0.15 16.32 -20.09
N GLU A 412 -1.06 16.02 -20.53
CA GLU A 412 -2.23 16.91 -20.47
C GLU A 412 -3.19 16.47 -19.37
N SER A 413 -3.88 17.45 -18.78
CA SER A 413 -5.06 17.22 -17.93
C SER A 413 -6.30 17.93 -18.47
N SER A 414 -7.49 17.47 -18.07
CA SER A 414 -8.78 18.00 -18.52
C SER A 414 -9.89 17.71 -17.53
N PHE A 415 -10.94 18.54 -17.46
CA PHE A 415 -12.16 18.17 -16.75
C PHE A 415 -12.95 17.04 -17.43
N CYS A 416 -12.75 16.86 -18.74
CA CYS A 416 -13.65 16.05 -19.58
C CYS A 416 -13.17 14.61 -19.79
N TYR A 417 -11.89 14.33 -19.55
CA TYR A 417 -11.27 13.03 -19.79
C TYR A 417 -10.01 12.84 -18.93
N ALA A 418 -9.66 11.59 -18.69
CA ALA A 418 -8.45 11.16 -17.97
C ALA A 418 -7.17 11.78 -18.59
N PRO A 419 -6.11 12.04 -17.79
CA PRO A 419 -4.87 12.61 -18.30
C PRO A 419 -4.30 11.82 -19.48
N ARG A 420 -3.80 12.54 -20.49
CA ARG A 420 -3.30 11.98 -21.75
C ARG A 420 -1.85 12.35 -21.95
N LEU A 421 -1.13 11.53 -22.70
CA LEU A 421 0.26 11.78 -23.07
C LEU A 421 0.34 12.06 -24.57
N TRP A 422 0.98 13.15 -24.94
CA TRP A 422 1.20 13.55 -26.33
C TRP A 422 2.68 13.47 -26.65
N SER A 423 3.04 13.12 -27.88
CA SER A 423 4.43 13.23 -28.32
C SER A 423 4.60 14.48 -29.19
N ALA A 424 5.78 15.11 -29.12
CA ALA A 424 6.14 16.19 -30.03
C ALA A 424 7.59 16.04 -30.46
N GLN A 425 7.81 16.00 -31.77
CA GLN A 425 9.17 15.95 -32.31
C GLN A 425 9.73 17.36 -32.39
N ARG A 426 10.86 17.58 -31.73
CA ARG A 426 11.54 18.89 -31.79
C ARG A 426 12.46 18.94 -32.99
N THR A 427 12.22 19.89 -33.90
CA THR A 427 13.15 20.21 -35.00
C THR A 427 13.54 21.68 -34.96
N ALA A 428 14.62 22.06 -35.67
CA ALA A 428 15.15 23.42 -35.66
C ALA A 428 14.22 24.48 -36.29
N SER A 429 13.22 24.08 -37.09
CA SER A 429 12.37 25.01 -37.86
C SER A 429 10.86 24.82 -37.69
N SER A 430 10.40 23.70 -37.11
CA SER A 430 8.99 23.49 -36.71
C SER A 430 8.87 22.29 -35.77
N SER A 431 8.20 22.45 -34.63
CA SER A 431 7.83 21.29 -33.79
C SER A 431 6.39 20.92 -34.11
N LYS A 432 6.16 19.68 -34.58
CA LYS A 432 4.81 19.15 -34.77
C LYS A 432 4.53 18.12 -33.68
N SER A 433 3.44 18.31 -32.95
CA SER A 433 2.91 17.28 -32.04
C SER A 433 2.28 16.14 -32.83
N SER A 434 2.13 14.99 -32.16
CA SER A 434 1.24 13.93 -32.63
C SER A 434 -0.18 14.45 -32.77
N GLU A 435 -0.90 13.95 -33.77
CA GLU A 435 -2.32 14.29 -33.99
C GLU A 435 -3.23 13.64 -32.93
N LYS A 436 -2.75 12.55 -32.31
CA LYS A 436 -3.47 11.76 -31.30
C LYS A 436 -2.61 11.55 -30.06
N PRO A 437 -3.23 11.37 -28.88
CA PRO A 437 -2.50 10.98 -27.68
C PRO A 437 -1.93 9.56 -27.85
N LEU A 438 -0.81 9.29 -27.16
CA LEU A 438 -0.16 7.99 -27.13
C LEU A 438 -1.07 6.93 -26.52
N ARG A 439 -1.00 5.72 -27.07
CA ARG A 439 -1.81 4.57 -26.65
C ARG A 439 -0.93 3.56 -25.93
N LEU A 440 -0.95 3.59 -24.60
CA LEU A 440 0.00 2.81 -23.77
C LEU A 440 -0.34 1.32 -23.63
N PHE A 441 -1.60 0.92 -23.89
CA PHE A 441 -2.09 -0.44 -23.69
C PHE A 441 -3.07 -0.88 -24.78
N SER A 442 -3.16 -2.19 -24.99
CA SER A 442 -3.97 -2.84 -26.04
C SER A 442 -5.46 -2.81 -25.76
N THR A 443 -5.86 -2.98 -24.51
CA THR A 443 -7.24 -2.74 -24.09
C THR A 443 -7.57 -1.27 -24.35
N PRO A 444 -8.65 -0.96 -25.08
CA PRO A 444 -9.10 0.41 -25.20
C PRO A 444 -9.35 0.91 -23.78
N ALA A 445 -8.55 1.88 -23.31
CA ALA A 445 -9.10 2.85 -22.36
C ALA A 445 -10.41 3.28 -22.99
N SER A 446 -11.53 3.13 -22.29
CA SER A 446 -12.85 3.57 -22.73
C SER A 446 -12.68 4.80 -23.61
N THR A 447 -12.76 4.58 -24.94
CA THR A 447 -12.21 5.49 -25.93
C THR A 447 -13.13 6.69 -25.99
N SER A 448 -12.88 7.64 -25.10
CA SER A 448 -13.50 8.96 -25.08
C SER A 448 -12.97 9.84 -26.21
N SER A 449 -12.80 9.29 -27.42
CA SER A 449 -13.02 10.07 -28.64
C SER A 449 -14.51 10.44 -28.76
N ASN A 450 -15.40 9.68 -28.10
CA ASN A 450 -16.85 9.91 -28.07
C ASN A 450 -17.38 10.39 -26.70
N SER A 451 -16.53 10.97 -25.82
CA SER A 451 -17.07 11.59 -24.61
C SER A 451 -17.97 12.76 -25.01
N THR A 452 -19.20 12.77 -24.53
CA THR A 452 -20.16 13.87 -24.66
C THR A 452 -19.91 14.96 -23.61
N ILE A 453 -18.93 14.78 -22.71
CA ILE A 453 -18.61 15.79 -21.70
C ILE A 453 -17.86 16.95 -22.38
N ARG A 454 -18.31 18.18 -22.12
CA ARG A 454 -17.66 19.43 -22.54
C ARG A 454 -17.51 20.37 -21.38
N SER A 455 -16.47 21.19 -21.45
CA SER A 455 -16.28 22.34 -20.57
C SER A 455 -16.34 23.62 -21.37
N LYS A 456 -17.00 24.65 -20.82
CA LYS A 456 -17.09 25.98 -21.40
C LYS A 456 -16.60 27.00 -20.38
N ARG A 457 -15.69 27.88 -20.81
CA ARG A 457 -15.15 28.97 -19.99
C ARG A 457 -16.04 30.21 -20.10
N PHE A 458 -16.31 30.82 -18.95
CA PHE A 458 -17.01 32.07 -18.78
C PHE A 458 -16.17 33.02 -17.94
N PHE A 459 -16.57 34.29 -17.93
CA PHE A 459 -16.06 35.29 -17.00
C PHE A 459 -17.23 35.96 -16.30
N TYR A 460 -17.12 36.13 -14.98
CA TYR A 460 -18.07 36.90 -14.20
C TYR A 460 -17.34 38.04 -13.48
N ASN A 461 -18.08 39.09 -13.13
CA ASN A 461 -17.53 40.19 -12.35
C ASN A 461 -17.73 39.90 -10.86
N SER A 462 -16.66 40.01 -10.09
CA SER A 462 -16.72 40.05 -8.63
C SER A 462 -17.32 41.38 -8.13
N ALA A 463 -17.47 41.52 -6.82
CA ALA A 463 -18.07 42.69 -6.18
C ALA A 463 -17.33 44.01 -6.49
N ASP A 464 -16.02 43.94 -6.74
CA ASP A 464 -15.18 45.09 -7.11
C ASP A 464 -15.03 45.29 -8.64
N GLY A 465 -15.78 44.53 -9.44
CA GLY A 465 -15.73 44.59 -10.90
C GLY A 465 -14.62 43.75 -11.54
N THR A 466 -13.76 43.09 -10.75
CA THR A 466 -12.71 42.20 -11.28
C THR A 466 -13.34 41.05 -12.06
N ARG A 467 -12.84 40.78 -13.27
CA ARG A 467 -13.27 39.63 -14.08
C ARG A 467 -12.60 38.35 -13.56
N VAL A 468 -13.40 37.34 -13.22
CA VAL A 468 -12.94 36.06 -12.67
C VAL A 468 -13.35 34.91 -13.60
N PRO A 469 -12.43 34.00 -13.97
CA PRO A 469 -12.76 32.84 -14.81
C PRO A 469 -13.66 31.83 -14.09
N LEU A 470 -14.56 31.23 -14.86
CA LEU A 470 -15.46 30.15 -14.43
C LEU A 470 -15.58 29.10 -15.53
N PHE A 471 -15.15 27.87 -15.25
CA PHE A 471 -15.41 26.73 -16.12
C PHE A 471 -16.73 26.07 -15.74
N VAL A 472 -17.54 25.70 -16.74
CA VAL A 472 -18.79 24.97 -16.57
C VAL A 472 -18.72 23.72 -17.43
N THR A 473 -18.71 22.56 -16.78
CA THR A 473 -18.53 21.24 -17.38
C THR A 473 -19.79 20.39 -17.22
N SER A 474 -20.29 19.87 -18.34
CA SER A 474 -21.52 19.07 -18.39
C SER A 474 -21.47 18.04 -19.51
N ASP A 475 -22.36 17.05 -19.44
CA ASP A 475 -22.63 16.12 -20.53
C ASP A 475 -23.56 16.77 -21.57
N GLU A 476 -23.16 16.83 -22.85
CA GLU A 476 -23.98 17.37 -23.95
C GLU A 476 -25.33 16.65 -24.10
N ALA A 477 -25.45 15.39 -23.64
CA ALA A 477 -26.70 14.65 -23.64
C ALA A 477 -27.65 15.01 -22.48
N VAL A 478 -27.24 15.92 -21.59
CA VAL A 478 -28.07 16.39 -20.48
C VAL A 478 -28.83 17.64 -20.87
N GLU A 479 -30.15 17.57 -20.81
CA GLU A 479 -31.00 18.76 -20.88
C GLU A 479 -30.84 19.57 -19.58
N ILE A 480 -30.34 20.79 -19.71
CA ILE A 480 -30.12 21.69 -18.58
C ILE A 480 -31.46 22.35 -18.21
N THR A 481 -31.88 22.17 -16.96
CA THR A 481 -33.12 22.73 -16.41
C THR A 481 -32.88 23.39 -15.06
N ALA A 482 -33.86 24.14 -14.57
CA ALA A 482 -33.82 24.75 -13.25
C ALA A 482 -33.76 23.75 -12.07
N LYS A 483 -33.81 22.43 -12.34
CA LYS A 483 -33.64 21.37 -11.33
C LYS A 483 -32.27 20.69 -11.42
N THR A 484 -31.49 20.97 -12.46
CA THR A 484 -30.18 20.36 -12.67
C THR A 484 -29.21 20.82 -11.57
N PRO A 485 -28.63 19.89 -10.77
CA PRO A 485 -27.75 20.27 -9.68
C PRO A 485 -26.39 20.74 -10.20
N VAL A 486 -25.86 21.79 -9.57
CA VAL A 486 -24.55 22.35 -9.85
C VAL A 486 -23.63 22.11 -8.66
N LEU A 487 -22.48 21.49 -8.91
CA LEU A 487 -21.38 21.39 -7.95
C LEU A 487 -20.37 22.50 -8.28
N LEU A 488 -20.34 23.57 -7.48
CA LEU A 488 -19.37 24.65 -7.59
C LEU A 488 -18.14 24.31 -6.76
N TYR A 489 -17.04 23.95 -7.41
CA TYR A 489 -15.76 23.65 -6.79
C TYR A 489 -14.83 24.87 -6.77
N ILE A 490 -14.20 25.13 -5.62
CA ILE A 490 -13.23 26.21 -5.41
C ILE A 490 -12.03 25.75 -4.57
N TYR A 491 -10.94 26.51 -4.64
CA TYR A 491 -9.80 26.39 -3.73
C TYR A 491 -9.45 27.75 -3.09
N GLY A 492 -8.72 28.63 -3.79
CA GLY A 492 -8.44 30.01 -3.37
C GLY A 492 -7.50 30.14 -2.18
N GLY A 493 -6.24 29.73 -2.34
CA GLY A 493 -5.19 29.95 -1.34
C GLY A 493 -3.83 29.40 -1.76
N PHE A 494 -2.80 29.77 -1.01
CA PHE A 494 -1.39 29.37 -1.18
C PHE A 494 -0.80 29.68 -2.57
N GLY A 495 -1.46 30.50 -3.38
CA GLY A 495 -1.06 30.75 -4.76
C GLY A 495 -1.25 29.52 -5.66
N ILE A 496 -2.05 28.54 -5.27
CA ILE A 496 -2.31 27.36 -6.09
C ILE A 496 -3.32 27.71 -7.18
N SER A 497 -2.94 27.53 -8.45
CA SER A 497 -3.83 27.72 -9.59
C SER A 497 -4.77 26.53 -9.75
N LEU A 498 -6.07 26.79 -9.85
CA LEU A 498 -7.06 25.74 -10.05
C LEU A 498 -7.18 25.37 -11.54
N ILE A 499 -6.26 24.53 -12.00
CA ILE A 499 -6.22 24.09 -13.41
C ILE A 499 -7.31 23.05 -13.72
N PRO A 500 -7.70 22.91 -15.01
CA PRO A 500 -8.50 21.79 -15.48
C PRO A 500 -7.88 20.45 -15.13
N HIS A 501 -8.54 19.69 -14.26
CA HIS A 501 -8.04 18.38 -13.85
C HIS A 501 -9.15 17.33 -13.73
N PHE A 502 -8.81 16.11 -14.14
CA PHE A 502 -9.75 15.01 -14.15
C PHE A 502 -9.86 14.38 -12.77
N ARG A 503 -11.09 14.22 -12.28
CA ARG A 503 -11.40 13.47 -11.07
C ARG A 503 -12.53 12.48 -11.33
N PRO A 504 -12.35 11.18 -11.06
CA PRO A 504 -13.41 10.20 -11.19
C PRO A 504 -14.69 10.58 -10.44
N GLU A 505 -14.57 11.25 -9.29
CA GLU A 505 -15.70 11.71 -8.48
C GLU A 505 -16.53 12.77 -9.20
N PHE A 506 -15.88 13.71 -9.91
CA PHE A 506 -16.58 14.72 -10.71
C PHE A 506 -17.29 14.09 -11.91
N LEU A 507 -16.67 13.11 -12.56
CA LEU A 507 -17.31 12.36 -13.63
C LEU A 507 -18.53 11.56 -13.11
N ALA A 508 -18.39 10.93 -11.95
CA ALA A 508 -19.49 10.22 -11.29
C ALA A 508 -20.64 11.17 -10.93
N PHE A 509 -20.35 12.39 -10.48
CA PHE A 509 -21.37 13.42 -10.26
C PHE A 509 -22.09 13.80 -11.55
N ILE A 510 -21.34 14.15 -12.61
CA ILE A 510 -21.89 14.58 -13.90
C ILE A 510 -22.77 13.47 -14.51
N ARG A 511 -22.30 12.22 -14.56
CA ARG A 511 -23.06 11.11 -15.18
C ARG A 511 -24.12 10.52 -14.25
N GLY A 512 -23.81 10.40 -12.96
CA GLY A 512 -24.67 9.81 -11.96
C GLY A 512 -25.89 10.66 -11.67
N PHE A 513 -25.69 11.95 -11.45
CA PHE A 513 -26.76 12.90 -11.12
C PHE A 513 -27.22 13.75 -12.31
N ARG A 514 -26.65 13.54 -13.51
CA ARG A 514 -26.84 14.44 -14.66
C ARG A 514 -26.55 15.90 -14.25
N GLY A 515 -25.54 16.07 -13.41
CA GLY A 515 -25.18 17.33 -12.79
C GLY A 515 -24.19 18.14 -13.64
N ILE A 516 -23.96 19.37 -13.21
CA ILE A 516 -22.99 20.29 -13.80
C ILE A 516 -21.88 20.56 -12.81
N LEU A 517 -20.63 20.35 -13.22
CA LEU A 517 -19.47 20.81 -12.46
C LEU A 517 -19.17 22.25 -12.87
N ALA A 518 -19.10 23.16 -11.91
CA ALA A 518 -18.62 24.52 -12.10
C ALA A 518 -17.33 24.70 -11.31
N THR A 519 -16.30 25.32 -11.88
CA THR A 519 -15.00 25.53 -11.24
C THR A 519 -14.59 26.99 -11.37
N ALA A 520 -14.48 27.69 -10.24
CA ALA A 520 -14.18 29.12 -10.24
C ALA A 520 -12.73 29.40 -9.83
N ASN A 521 -12.00 30.12 -10.70
CA ASN A 521 -10.61 30.52 -10.50
C ASN A 521 -10.51 31.80 -9.65
N ILE A 522 -10.98 31.71 -8.41
CA ILE A 522 -11.07 32.84 -7.47
C ILE A 522 -9.68 33.36 -7.06
N ARG A 523 -9.62 34.62 -6.61
CA ARG A 523 -8.38 35.21 -6.06
C ARG A 523 -7.89 34.46 -4.82
N GLY A 524 -6.58 34.57 -4.57
CA GLY A 524 -5.86 33.69 -3.64
C GLY A 524 -5.23 32.46 -4.32
N GLY A 525 -5.62 32.15 -5.55
CA GLY A 525 -4.81 31.32 -6.47
C GLY A 525 -3.75 32.14 -7.21
N SER A 526 -3.08 31.56 -8.20
CA SER A 526 -2.08 32.26 -9.05
C SER A 526 -2.40 32.20 -10.55
N GLU A 527 -3.69 32.08 -10.92
CA GLU A 527 -4.11 32.02 -12.33
C GLU A 527 -3.67 33.24 -13.13
N TYR A 528 -3.52 34.39 -12.45
CA TYR A 528 -2.98 35.64 -12.99
C TYR A 528 -1.74 36.11 -12.20
N GLY A 529 -0.95 35.16 -11.71
CA GLY A 529 0.34 35.41 -11.06
C GLY A 529 0.23 35.92 -9.63
N ARG A 530 1.35 36.46 -9.11
CA ARG A 530 1.49 36.80 -7.68
C ARG A 530 0.49 37.85 -7.20
N LYS A 531 0.16 38.83 -8.05
CA LYS A 531 -0.82 39.88 -7.72
C LYS A 531 -2.23 39.31 -7.50
N TRP A 532 -2.59 38.24 -8.22
CA TRP A 532 -3.87 37.55 -8.05
C TRP A 532 -3.99 36.85 -6.70
N TYR A 533 -2.88 36.25 -6.25
CA TYR A 533 -2.74 35.65 -4.93
C TYR A 533 -2.88 36.71 -3.82
N GLU A 534 -2.04 37.74 -3.87
CA GLU A 534 -1.96 38.77 -2.83
C GLU A 534 -3.22 39.64 -2.73
N ALA A 535 -4.02 39.72 -3.80
CA ALA A 535 -5.29 40.46 -3.82
C ALA A 535 -6.33 39.91 -2.85
N ALA A 536 -6.16 38.69 -2.34
CA ALA A 536 -7.06 38.08 -1.39
C ALA A 536 -6.37 37.47 -0.15
N CYS A 537 -5.17 37.91 0.22
CA CYS A 537 -4.50 37.47 1.45
C CYS A 537 -4.80 38.40 2.64
N LYS A 538 -4.69 37.87 3.85
CA LYS A 538 -4.76 38.58 5.14
C LYS A 538 -5.98 39.48 5.27
N ASP A 539 -5.79 40.79 5.42
CA ASP A 539 -6.86 41.79 5.59
C ASP A 539 -7.79 41.91 4.36
N LYS A 540 -7.36 41.40 3.20
CA LYS A 540 -8.11 41.36 1.95
C LYS A 540 -8.91 40.06 1.75
N ARG A 541 -8.99 39.16 2.74
CA ARG A 541 -9.65 37.85 2.56
C ARG A 541 -11.10 37.94 2.10
N GLN A 542 -11.82 39.02 2.42
CA GLN A 542 -13.19 39.23 1.93
C GLN A 542 -13.31 39.22 0.40
N THR A 543 -12.25 39.59 -0.31
CA THR A 543 -12.17 39.61 -1.76
C THR A 543 -12.47 38.24 -2.37
N LEU A 544 -11.87 37.14 -1.88
CA LEU A 544 -12.14 35.81 -2.43
C LEU A 544 -13.54 35.32 -2.08
N PHE A 545 -14.09 35.68 -0.91
CA PHE A 545 -15.48 35.33 -0.57
C PHE A 545 -16.45 36.01 -1.53
N ASN A 546 -16.17 37.26 -1.92
CA ASN A 546 -16.94 37.98 -2.93
C ASN A 546 -16.83 37.32 -4.31
N ASP A 547 -15.66 36.78 -4.68
CA ASP A 547 -15.50 36.00 -5.91
C ASP A 547 -16.42 34.76 -5.88
N ILE A 548 -16.38 33.96 -4.80
CA ILE A 548 -17.24 32.77 -4.65
C ILE A 548 -18.73 33.13 -4.73
N ILE A 549 -19.15 34.19 -4.03
CA ILE A 549 -20.54 34.69 -4.05
C ILE A 549 -20.92 35.14 -5.47
N GLY A 550 -20.00 35.81 -6.17
CA GLY A 550 -20.15 36.24 -7.55
C GLY A 550 -20.37 35.05 -8.50
N ALA A 551 -19.56 33.99 -8.36
CA ALA A 551 -19.70 32.77 -9.15
C ALA A 551 -21.08 32.12 -8.97
N ALA A 552 -21.50 31.91 -7.71
CA ALA A 552 -22.80 31.30 -7.42
C ALA A 552 -23.99 32.13 -7.97
N LYS A 553 -23.92 33.46 -7.86
CA LYS A 553 -24.92 34.36 -8.45
C LYS A 553 -24.90 34.31 -9.97
N TYR A 554 -23.72 34.32 -10.58
CA TYR A 554 -23.55 34.28 -12.03
C TYR A 554 -24.12 33.01 -12.64
N ILE A 555 -23.83 31.84 -12.03
CA ILE A 555 -24.38 30.54 -12.43
C ILE A 555 -25.90 30.58 -12.50
N ARG A 556 -26.57 31.12 -11.46
CA ARG A 556 -28.04 31.19 -11.42
C ARG A 556 -28.66 32.20 -12.37
N SER A 557 -27.93 33.24 -12.77
CA SER A 557 -28.51 34.37 -13.50
C SER A 557 -28.16 34.39 -14.99
N HIS A 558 -27.01 33.86 -15.38
CA HIS A 558 -26.47 34.01 -16.74
C HIS A 558 -26.21 32.69 -17.46
N VAL A 559 -26.01 31.58 -16.73
CA VAL A 559 -25.84 30.27 -17.37
C VAL A 559 -27.22 29.73 -17.75
N THR A 560 -27.44 29.58 -19.06
CA THR A 560 -28.73 29.21 -19.64
C THR A 560 -29.32 27.96 -18.97
N GLY A 561 -30.57 28.06 -18.53
CA GLY A 561 -31.32 26.96 -17.93
C GLY A 561 -31.12 26.77 -16.42
N LEU A 562 -30.16 27.46 -15.78
CA LEU A 562 -29.84 27.28 -14.34
C LEU A 562 -30.51 28.27 -13.38
N SER A 563 -31.44 29.08 -13.89
CA SER A 563 -32.26 29.99 -13.08
C SER A 563 -33.23 29.18 -12.20
N GLY A 564 -32.77 28.80 -11.02
CA GLY A 564 -33.49 27.98 -10.04
C GLY A 564 -32.72 26.73 -9.59
N SER A 565 -31.59 26.42 -10.22
CA SER A 565 -30.81 25.23 -9.92
C SER A 565 -30.26 25.19 -8.50
N PRO A 566 -30.25 24.01 -7.85
CA PRO A 566 -29.54 23.85 -6.59
C PRO A 566 -28.03 23.97 -6.83
N VAL A 567 -27.39 24.85 -6.08
CA VAL A 567 -25.94 25.09 -6.16
C VAL A 567 -25.30 24.59 -4.88
N ILE A 568 -24.47 23.56 -5.01
CA ILE A 568 -23.72 22.94 -3.92
C ILE A 568 -22.29 23.49 -3.99
N LEU A 569 -21.83 24.16 -2.94
CA LEU A 569 -20.47 24.66 -2.87
C LEU A 569 -19.55 23.58 -2.30
N MET A 570 -18.45 23.29 -2.96
CA MET A 570 -17.47 22.30 -2.51
C MET A 570 -16.09 22.93 -2.44
N GLY A 571 -15.38 22.63 -1.36
CA GLY A 571 -13.98 22.98 -1.19
C GLY A 571 -13.24 21.94 -0.36
N GLU A 572 -11.93 21.91 -0.53
CA GLU A 572 -11.01 20.98 0.12
C GLU A 572 -9.87 21.76 0.78
N SER A 573 -9.43 21.38 1.98
CA SER A 573 -8.39 22.09 2.73
C SER A 573 -8.73 23.59 2.91
N MET A 574 -7.88 24.51 2.42
CA MET A 574 -8.17 25.95 2.40
C MET A 574 -9.50 26.29 1.67
N GLY A 575 -9.84 25.55 0.62
CA GLY A 575 -11.12 25.68 -0.08
C GLY A 575 -12.31 25.35 0.81
N ALA A 576 -12.17 24.38 1.73
CA ALA A 576 -13.21 24.05 2.70
C ALA A 576 -13.41 25.20 3.71
N LEU A 577 -12.32 25.77 4.24
CA LEU A 577 -12.39 26.98 5.09
C LEU A 577 -13.12 28.12 4.37
N ASN A 578 -12.74 28.38 3.12
CA ASN A 578 -13.35 29.44 2.31
C ASN A 578 -14.83 29.19 2.06
N SER A 579 -15.20 27.94 1.74
CA SER A 579 -16.58 27.53 1.52
C SER A 579 -17.44 27.65 2.78
N CYS A 580 -16.88 27.26 3.94
CA CYS A 580 -17.54 27.40 5.23
C CYS A 580 -17.76 28.88 5.59
N SER A 581 -16.78 29.74 5.33
CA SER A 581 -16.90 31.19 5.56
C SER A 581 -18.02 31.81 4.72
N VAL A 582 -18.12 31.43 3.43
CA VAL A 582 -19.20 31.90 2.54
C VAL A 582 -20.56 31.37 2.99
N MET A 583 -20.64 30.12 3.42
CA MET A 583 -21.88 29.56 4.00
C MET A 583 -22.35 30.37 5.21
N VAL A 584 -21.43 30.75 6.10
CA VAL A 584 -21.76 31.54 7.29
C VAL A 584 -22.22 32.95 6.91
N GLN A 585 -21.58 33.58 5.92
CA GLN A 585 -21.93 34.92 5.45
C GLN A 585 -23.21 34.97 4.61
N GLN A 586 -23.48 33.96 3.79
CA GLN A 586 -24.56 33.91 2.81
C GLN A 586 -25.34 32.58 2.87
N PRO A 587 -25.99 32.25 4.00
CA PRO A 587 -26.63 30.95 4.22
C PRO A 587 -27.76 30.63 3.23
N ASN A 588 -28.40 31.65 2.66
CA ASN A 588 -29.52 31.48 1.71
C ASN A 588 -29.08 31.38 0.25
N LEU A 589 -27.79 31.59 -0.05
CA LEU A 589 -27.28 31.57 -1.43
C LEU A 589 -27.12 30.14 -1.95
N LEU A 590 -26.72 29.22 -1.06
CA LEU A 590 -26.31 27.86 -1.39
C LEU A 590 -27.42 26.86 -1.08
N SER A 591 -27.45 25.76 -1.81
CA SER A 591 -28.37 24.63 -1.60
C SER A 591 -27.76 23.49 -0.79
N GLY A 592 -26.44 23.52 -0.60
CA GLY A 592 -25.66 22.57 0.19
C GLY A 592 -24.19 22.96 0.16
N VAL A 593 -23.41 22.42 1.08
CA VAL A 593 -21.95 22.64 1.17
C VAL A 593 -21.25 21.31 1.45
N ILE A 594 -20.13 21.08 0.76
CA ILE A 594 -19.24 19.93 0.99
C ILE A 594 -17.88 20.48 1.45
N LEU A 595 -17.50 20.13 2.67
CA LEU A 595 -16.33 20.63 3.37
C LEU A 595 -15.37 19.47 3.66
N ASN A 596 -14.30 19.34 2.87
CA ASN A 596 -13.35 18.25 3.02
C ASN A 596 -12.02 18.71 3.63
N ALA A 597 -11.60 18.10 4.74
CA ALA A 597 -10.32 18.30 5.42
C ALA A 597 -9.95 19.79 5.68
N GLY A 598 -10.92 20.60 6.12
CA GLY A 598 -10.75 22.04 6.29
C GLY A 598 -10.23 22.49 7.66
N ALA A 599 -9.40 23.54 7.67
CA ALA A 599 -8.95 24.20 8.90
C ALA A 599 -9.94 25.32 9.29
N PHE A 600 -11.00 24.97 10.01
CA PHE A 600 -12.11 25.90 10.30
C PHE A 600 -11.81 26.86 11.45
N ASP A 601 -11.50 26.34 12.65
CA ASP A 601 -11.16 27.16 13.81
C ASP A 601 -9.74 27.75 13.69
N ILE A 602 -9.65 28.96 13.12
CA ILE A 602 -8.37 29.65 12.91
C ILE A 602 -7.83 30.27 14.21
N LEU A 603 -8.67 30.63 15.18
CA LEU A 603 -8.23 31.31 16.40
C LEU A 603 -7.45 30.34 17.33
N HIS A 604 -7.88 29.09 17.42
CA HIS A 604 -7.25 28.04 18.26
C HIS A 604 -6.36 27.09 17.45
N ARG A 605 -5.78 27.57 16.36
CA ARG A 605 -5.05 26.73 15.40
C ARG A 605 -3.70 26.23 15.92
N LYS A 606 -3.12 26.87 16.94
CA LYS A 606 -1.81 26.48 17.51
C LYS A 606 -1.91 25.13 18.24
N GLU A 607 -3.02 24.88 18.92
CA GLU A 607 -3.28 23.63 19.65
C GLU A 607 -3.49 22.43 18.70
N MET A 608 -3.93 22.70 17.46
CA MET A 608 -4.25 21.68 16.46
C MET A 608 -3.14 21.50 15.40
N GLY A 609 -1.92 21.94 15.70
CA GLY A 609 -0.72 21.60 14.92
C GLY A 609 -0.38 22.53 13.75
N ILE A 610 -1.12 23.62 13.52
CA ILE A 610 -0.94 24.51 12.35
C ILE A 610 -0.62 25.96 12.72
N ARG A 611 0.10 26.21 13.83
CA ARG A 611 0.37 27.57 14.36
C ARG A 611 0.83 28.59 13.31
N GLY A 612 1.89 28.29 12.58
CA GLY A 612 2.49 29.19 11.57
C GLY A 612 2.04 28.91 10.12
N ARG A 613 1.51 27.71 9.85
CA ARG A 613 1.17 27.26 8.50
C ARG A 613 0.01 28.10 7.94
N GLY A 614 0.21 28.64 6.73
CA GLY A 614 -0.78 29.50 6.06
C GLY A 614 -0.93 30.92 6.63
N ALA A 615 -0.09 31.37 7.58
CA ALA A 615 -0.19 32.72 8.12
C ALA A 615 -0.05 33.84 7.06
N GLU A 616 0.65 33.59 5.96
CA GLU A 616 0.74 34.53 4.83
C GLU A 616 -0.59 34.70 4.10
N ASP A 617 -1.41 33.65 4.05
CA ASP A 617 -2.73 33.63 3.43
C ASP A 617 -3.81 34.22 4.34
N ILE A 618 -3.88 33.73 5.58
CA ILE A 618 -5.01 33.99 6.49
C ILE A 618 -4.69 34.96 7.63
N GLY A 619 -3.41 35.24 7.87
CA GLY A 619 -2.93 36.03 9.01
C GLY A 619 -2.58 35.19 10.25
N ASP A 620 -2.04 35.84 11.28
CA ASP A 620 -1.76 35.27 12.60
C ASP A 620 -2.75 35.79 13.65
N PRO A 621 -3.63 34.95 14.23
CA PRO A 621 -4.59 35.39 15.24
C PRO A 621 -3.94 35.87 16.54
N TYR A 622 -2.64 35.64 16.74
CA TYR A 622 -1.90 36.11 17.92
C TYR A 622 -1.27 37.50 17.71
N ASP A 623 -1.28 38.02 16.49
CA ASP A 623 -0.99 39.44 16.22
C ASP A 623 -2.27 40.28 16.43
N PRO A 624 -2.22 41.35 17.25
CA PRO A 624 -3.44 42.10 17.60
C PRO A 624 -4.17 42.76 16.43
N VAL A 625 -3.44 43.19 15.41
CA VAL A 625 -4.04 43.81 14.22
C VAL A 625 -4.66 42.75 13.34
N GLN A 626 -3.99 41.61 13.20
CA GLN A 626 -4.47 40.51 12.37
C GLN A 626 -5.65 39.77 12.99
N PHE A 627 -5.66 39.60 14.31
CA PHE A 627 -6.81 39.10 15.07
C PHE A 627 -8.11 39.82 14.70
N ASP A 628 -8.06 41.15 14.64
CA ASP A 628 -9.23 41.98 14.38
C ASP A 628 -9.86 41.72 13.01
N PHE A 629 -9.06 41.46 11.97
CA PHE A 629 -9.63 41.10 10.67
C PHE A 629 -10.02 39.63 10.58
N ILE A 630 -9.28 38.70 11.21
CA ILE A 630 -9.58 37.25 11.21
C ILE A 630 -10.97 37.03 11.83
N ARG A 631 -11.22 37.67 12.97
CA ARG A 631 -12.48 37.55 13.71
C ARG A 631 -13.71 37.96 12.88
N ARG A 632 -13.56 38.77 11.83
CA ARG A 632 -14.68 39.21 10.98
C ARG A 632 -15.21 38.12 10.04
N TRP A 633 -14.38 37.15 9.67
CA TRP A 633 -14.73 36.18 8.63
C TRP A 633 -14.57 34.71 9.03
N GLU A 634 -13.75 34.42 10.05
CA GLU A 634 -13.51 33.06 10.52
C GLU A 634 -14.85 32.37 10.86
N PRO A 635 -15.11 31.16 10.32
CA PRO A 635 -16.45 30.62 10.30
C PRO A 635 -16.97 30.19 11.68
N MET A 636 -16.13 29.57 12.53
CA MET A 636 -16.57 28.98 13.81
C MET A 636 -17.18 30.00 14.75
N HIS A 637 -16.49 31.13 14.95
CA HIS A 637 -16.90 32.14 15.91
C HIS A 637 -17.93 33.13 15.33
N ASN A 638 -18.27 32.98 14.05
CA ASN A 638 -19.32 33.75 13.37
C ASN A 638 -20.62 32.96 13.15
N LEU A 639 -20.70 31.70 13.62
CA LEU A 639 -21.94 30.94 13.66
C LEU A 639 -22.97 31.60 14.59
N LYS A 640 -24.23 31.61 14.16
CA LYS A 640 -25.34 32.26 14.88
C LYS A 640 -26.37 31.22 15.32
N ASN A 641 -26.67 31.20 16.61
CA ASN A 641 -27.72 30.34 17.16
C ASN A 641 -29.08 30.68 16.55
N GLY A 642 -29.84 29.65 16.16
CA GLY A 642 -31.15 29.78 15.52
C GLY A 642 -31.10 30.19 14.04
N GLN A 643 -29.90 30.39 13.46
CA GLN A 643 -29.76 30.62 12.03
C GLN A 643 -29.91 29.30 11.27
N ARG A 644 -30.71 29.31 10.21
CA ARG A 644 -30.78 28.18 9.27
C ARG A 644 -29.62 28.27 8.29
N TYR A 645 -28.73 27.29 8.33
CA TYR A 645 -27.64 27.09 7.37
C TYR A 645 -28.05 26.05 6.31
N PRO A 646 -27.42 26.03 5.11
CA PRO A 646 -27.65 24.95 4.14
C PRO A 646 -27.15 23.61 4.70
N PRO A 647 -27.58 22.46 4.12
CA PRO A 647 -27.02 21.14 4.46
C PRO A 647 -25.50 21.10 4.28
N VAL A 648 -24.77 20.44 5.19
CA VAL A 648 -23.29 20.43 5.23
C VAL A 648 -22.76 19.00 5.32
N LEU A 649 -22.12 18.50 4.26
CA LEU A 649 -21.30 17.30 4.38
C LEU A 649 -19.89 17.71 4.81
N LEU A 650 -19.41 17.21 5.94
CA LEU A 650 -18.07 17.46 6.43
C LEU A 650 -17.28 16.15 6.48
N THR A 651 -16.09 16.11 5.90
CA THR A 651 -15.25 14.90 5.86
C THR A 651 -13.84 15.21 6.35
N ALA A 652 -13.24 14.29 7.12
CA ALA A 652 -11.87 14.43 7.62
C ALA A 652 -11.27 13.07 8.01
N GLY A 653 -9.97 12.87 7.75
CA GLY A 653 -9.24 11.66 8.12
C GLY A 653 -8.67 11.72 9.54
N ASN A 654 -8.63 10.60 10.24
CA ASN A 654 -8.02 10.50 11.58
C ASN A 654 -6.49 10.54 11.56
N GLN A 655 -5.86 10.20 10.43
CA GLN A 655 -4.41 10.25 10.18
C GLN A 655 -3.99 11.48 9.35
N ASP A 656 -4.87 12.49 9.23
CA ASP A 656 -4.53 13.73 8.54
C ASP A 656 -3.63 14.59 9.44
N ASP A 657 -2.33 14.52 9.16
CA ASP A 657 -1.27 15.24 9.88
C ASP A 657 -1.03 16.66 9.32
N LEU A 658 -1.74 17.06 8.25
CA LEU A 658 -1.70 18.42 7.68
C LEU A 658 -2.75 19.32 8.32
N VAL A 659 -3.98 18.82 8.44
CA VAL A 659 -5.11 19.52 9.04
C VAL A 659 -5.84 18.57 9.98
N SER A 660 -5.56 18.71 11.27
CA SER A 660 -6.14 17.86 12.31
C SER A 660 -7.66 17.76 12.18
N MET A 661 -8.18 16.53 12.29
CA MET A 661 -9.62 16.25 12.34
C MET A 661 -10.33 17.06 13.44
N ALA A 662 -9.63 17.54 14.47
CA ALA A 662 -10.20 18.39 15.51
C ALA A 662 -10.93 19.63 14.96
N HIS A 663 -10.44 20.28 13.90
CA HIS A 663 -11.14 21.40 13.26
C HIS A 663 -12.55 21.00 12.81
N SER A 664 -12.64 19.83 12.19
CA SER A 664 -13.86 19.22 11.67
C SER A 664 -14.83 18.80 12.77
N LEU A 665 -14.31 18.20 13.85
CA LEU A 665 -15.11 17.81 15.03
C LEU A 665 -15.74 19.02 15.71
N LYS A 666 -14.93 20.06 16.00
CA LYS A 666 -15.39 21.29 16.66
C LYS A 666 -16.43 22.03 15.81
N THR A 667 -16.22 22.09 14.49
CA THR A 667 -17.16 22.73 13.55
C THR A 667 -18.48 22.00 13.47
N THR A 668 -18.46 20.67 13.49
CA THR A 668 -19.69 19.87 13.54
C THR A 668 -20.46 20.12 14.83
N ALA A 669 -19.78 20.08 15.99
CA ALA A 669 -20.41 20.35 17.27
C ALA A 669 -21.03 21.77 17.31
N ALA A 670 -20.32 22.77 16.78
CA ALA A 670 -20.78 24.15 16.72
C ALA A 670 -21.98 24.34 15.77
N LEU A 671 -21.96 23.73 14.57
CA LEU A 671 -23.07 23.78 13.62
C LEU A 671 -24.33 23.10 14.17
N GLN A 672 -24.18 21.91 14.76
CA GLN A 672 -25.30 21.18 15.37
C GLN A 672 -25.91 21.97 16.53
N HIS A 673 -25.07 22.62 17.35
CA HIS A 673 -25.54 23.50 18.42
C HIS A 673 -26.26 24.74 17.88
N ALA A 674 -25.69 25.43 16.89
CA ALA A 674 -26.29 26.61 16.29
C ALA A 674 -27.66 26.30 15.65
N GLY A 675 -27.85 25.07 15.16
CA GLY A 675 -29.10 24.59 14.58
C GLY A 675 -30.17 24.08 15.53
N GLN A 676 -29.88 24.00 16.84
CA GLN A 676 -30.86 23.55 17.83
C GLN A 676 -32.10 24.46 17.81
N GLY A 677 -33.29 23.86 17.70
CA GLY A 677 -34.57 24.59 17.66
C GLY A 677 -35.05 25.03 16.27
N VAL A 678 -34.29 24.78 15.20
CA VAL A 678 -34.72 25.03 13.82
C VAL A 678 -35.45 23.79 13.28
N THR A 679 -36.77 23.88 13.05
CA THR A 679 -37.56 22.78 12.44
C THR A 679 -37.47 22.78 10.91
N GLY A 680 -37.07 21.67 10.31
CA GLY A 680 -36.96 21.47 8.85
C GLY A 680 -35.52 21.18 8.40
N ALA A 681 -35.34 20.69 7.16
CA ALA A 681 -34.05 20.27 6.56
C ALA A 681 -33.05 21.44 6.45
N GLY A 682 -32.43 21.83 7.55
CA GLY A 682 -31.85 23.16 7.71
C GLY A 682 -30.67 23.24 8.67
N ILE A 683 -29.97 22.12 8.81
CA ILE A 683 -28.60 21.88 9.26
C ILE A 683 -28.56 20.37 9.30
N GLU A 684 -27.62 19.75 8.61
CA GLU A 684 -27.21 18.36 8.72
C GLU A 684 -25.71 18.46 8.55
N SER A 685 -24.97 18.53 9.66
CA SER A 685 -23.52 18.43 9.66
C SER A 685 -23.18 17.05 10.17
N GLN A 686 -22.60 16.23 9.32
CA GLN A 686 -22.23 14.86 9.64
C GLN A 686 -20.78 14.66 9.23
N ILE A 687 -20.01 14.08 10.14
CA ILE A 687 -18.62 13.71 9.90
C ILE A 687 -18.63 12.30 9.34
N SER A 688 -18.01 12.12 8.19
CA SER A 688 -17.55 10.82 7.73
C SER A 688 -16.02 10.83 7.81
N GLN A 689 -15.46 9.82 8.47
CA GLN A 689 -14.08 9.45 8.23
C GLN A 689 -13.96 8.88 6.81
N PRO A 690 -13.09 9.41 5.93
CA PRO A 690 -12.47 8.55 4.93
C PRO A 690 -11.69 7.49 5.70
N HIS A 691 -12.00 6.22 5.47
CA HIS A 691 -11.19 5.11 5.96
C HIS A 691 -9.77 5.24 5.41
N ASN A 692 -8.85 5.73 6.25
CA ASN A 692 -7.42 5.91 6.01
C ASN A 692 -7.14 6.89 4.84
N GLY A 693 -6.02 7.62 4.84
CA GLY A 693 -5.64 8.51 3.73
C GLY A 693 -5.24 7.76 2.45
N ARG A 694 -5.95 6.68 2.11
CA ARG A 694 -5.81 5.94 0.86
C ARG A 694 -6.38 6.81 -0.28
N PRO A 695 -5.70 6.93 -1.43
CA PRO A 695 -6.39 7.38 -2.65
C PRO A 695 -7.64 6.49 -2.82
N THR A 696 -8.77 7.13 -3.10
CA THR A 696 -10.13 6.59 -3.09
C THR A 696 -10.27 5.21 -3.73
N ARG A 697 -9.97 4.18 -2.95
CA ARG A 697 -10.79 2.98 -2.82
C ARG A 697 -11.31 2.93 -1.41
N ALA A 698 -12.45 3.59 -1.22
CA ALA A 698 -13.47 2.94 -0.44
C ALA A 698 -13.68 1.58 -1.13
N TRP A 699 -13.06 0.53 -0.57
CA TRP A 699 -13.64 -0.79 -0.71
C TRP A 699 -15.10 -0.59 -0.40
N ASN A 700 -15.95 -0.96 -1.35
CA ASN A 700 -17.34 -1.19 -1.09
C ASN A 700 -17.42 -1.73 0.34
N THR A 701 -18.02 -0.97 1.26
CA THR A 701 -18.76 -1.57 2.37
C THR A 701 -20.00 -2.26 1.77
N GLN A 702 -19.81 -3.05 0.70
CA GLN A 702 -20.67 -4.17 0.45
C GLN A 702 -20.38 -5.08 1.63
N THR A 703 -21.28 -5.01 2.60
CA THR A 703 -21.43 -6.08 3.56
C THR A 703 -21.53 -7.36 2.74
N ILE A 704 -20.62 -8.31 2.99
CA ILE A 704 -20.70 -9.60 2.34
C ILE A 704 -22.10 -10.17 2.61
N THR A 705 -22.83 -10.50 1.54
CA THR A 705 -24.19 -11.00 1.70
C THR A 705 -24.15 -12.39 2.31
N ASP A 706 -25.18 -12.73 3.08
CA ASP A 706 -25.30 -14.09 3.62
C ASP A 706 -25.35 -15.13 2.48
N SER A 707 -25.86 -14.79 1.29
CA SER A 707 -25.81 -15.68 0.12
C SER A 707 -24.37 -15.94 -0.35
N THR A 708 -23.52 -14.92 -0.40
CA THR A 708 -22.11 -15.08 -0.76
C THR A 708 -21.34 -15.85 0.31
N LEU A 709 -21.64 -15.63 1.60
CA LEU A 709 -21.11 -16.46 2.69
C LEU A 709 -21.54 -17.92 2.53
N GLN A 710 -22.81 -18.20 2.22
CA GLN A 710 -23.30 -19.57 2.03
C GLN A 710 -22.57 -20.27 0.86
N ASP A 711 -22.33 -19.57 -0.25
CA ASP A 711 -21.64 -20.15 -1.41
C ASP A 711 -20.16 -20.45 -1.10
N LEU A 712 -19.48 -19.55 -0.40
CA LEU A 712 -18.09 -19.74 0.01
C LEU A 712 -17.96 -20.84 1.08
N VAL A 713 -18.87 -20.92 2.05
CA VAL A 713 -18.92 -22.01 3.03
C VAL A 713 -19.21 -23.34 2.33
N ARG A 714 -20.11 -23.38 1.33
CA ARG A 714 -20.36 -24.59 0.53
C ARG A 714 -19.11 -25.05 -0.20
N PHE A 715 -18.36 -24.10 -0.77
CA PHE A 715 -17.09 -24.40 -1.43
C PHE A 715 -16.07 -24.95 -0.43
N PHE A 716 -15.94 -24.31 0.74
CA PHE A 716 -15.06 -24.77 1.82
C PHE A 716 -15.41 -26.21 2.25
N ALA A 717 -16.68 -26.46 2.55
CA ALA A 717 -17.17 -27.77 2.97
C ALA A 717 -16.90 -28.86 1.93
N LYS A 718 -16.97 -28.52 0.64
CA LYS A 718 -16.79 -29.49 -0.45
C LYS A 718 -15.32 -29.75 -0.81
N LYS A 719 -14.45 -28.75 -0.70
CA LYS A 719 -13.09 -28.80 -1.26
C LYS A 719 -11.97 -28.66 -0.24
N LEU A 720 -12.21 -28.00 0.90
CA LEU A 720 -11.14 -27.60 1.84
C LEU A 720 -11.25 -28.26 3.20
N ILE A 721 -12.45 -28.69 3.61
CA ILE A 721 -12.71 -29.24 4.95
C ILE A 721 -11.78 -30.41 5.30
N TYR A 722 -11.44 -31.25 4.32
CA TYR A 722 -10.59 -32.43 4.50
C TYR A 722 -9.15 -32.10 4.93
N PHE A 723 -8.69 -30.87 4.73
CA PHE A 723 -7.36 -30.42 5.18
C PHE A 723 -7.37 -29.88 6.61
N VAL A 724 -8.54 -29.75 7.23
CA VAL A 724 -8.70 -29.32 8.62
C VAL A 724 -9.39 -30.44 9.41
N PRO A 725 -8.64 -31.45 9.89
CA PRO A 725 -9.20 -32.70 10.46
C PRO A 725 -9.97 -32.51 11.78
N ILE A 726 -10.05 -31.27 12.27
CA ILE A 726 -10.91 -30.87 13.38
C ILE A 726 -12.39 -30.75 12.97
N LEU A 727 -12.68 -30.54 11.69
CA LEU A 727 -14.05 -30.42 11.17
C LEU A 727 -14.57 -31.73 10.56
N ASP A 728 -15.84 -32.02 10.79
CA ASP A 728 -16.66 -32.99 10.07
C ASP A 728 -17.51 -32.32 8.99
N THR A 729 -17.96 -33.05 7.97
CA THR A 729 -18.94 -32.55 7.01
C THR A 729 -20.23 -32.07 7.71
N THR A 730 -20.67 -32.79 8.74
CA THR A 730 -21.84 -32.43 9.57
C THR A 730 -21.70 -31.10 10.31
N ASP A 731 -20.48 -30.60 10.55
CA ASP A 731 -20.27 -29.28 11.15
C ASP A 731 -20.72 -28.14 10.22
N LEU A 732 -20.74 -28.39 8.91
CA LEU A 732 -21.05 -27.42 7.85
C LEU A 732 -22.27 -27.80 6.97
N ASP A 733 -22.97 -28.90 7.27
CA ASP A 733 -24.07 -29.41 6.44
C ASP A 733 -25.28 -28.45 6.40
N ASP A 734 -25.66 -27.85 7.53
CA ASP A 734 -26.67 -26.78 7.58
C ASP A 734 -26.02 -25.39 7.41
N ILE A 735 -25.67 -25.08 6.17
CA ILE A 735 -25.00 -23.84 5.78
C ILE A 735 -25.81 -22.60 6.23
N THR A 736 -27.14 -22.67 6.21
CA THR A 736 -28.00 -21.55 6.63
C THR A 736 -27.82 -21.29 8.13
N THR A 737 -27.85 -22.35 8.93
CA THR A 737 -27.58 -22.26 10.39
C THR A 737 -26.15 -21.83 10.65
N VAL A 738 -25.17 -22.28 9.87
CA VAL A 738 -23.76 -21.87 10.04
C VAL A 738 -23.59 -20.36 9.81
N VAL A 739 -24.16 -19.81 8.74
CA VAL A 739 -24.05 -18.37 8.44
C VAL A 739 -24.81 -17.49 9.43
N SER A 740 -25.94 -17.98 9.95
CA SER A 740 -26.81 -17.23 10.87
C SER A 740 -26.42 -17.36 12.35
N HIS A 741 -26.04 -18.56 12.81
CA HIS A 741 -25.82 -18.87 14.23
C HIS A 741 -24.36 -19.22 14.57
N LYS A 742 -23.55 -19.65 13.59
CA LYS A 742 -22.10 -19.92 13.75
C LYS A 742 -21.26 -18.96 12.91
N ARG A 743 -21.58 -17.67 12.97
CA ARG A 743 -21.04 -16.64 12.06
C ARG A 743 -19.50 -16.55 12.03
N PRO A 744 -18.76 -16.66 13.16
CA PRO A 744 -17.29 -16.70 13.12
C PRO A 744 -16.72 -17.85 12.28
N LEU A 745 -17.31 -19.04 12.42
CA LEU A 745 -16.95 -20.22 11.62
C LEU A 745 -17.21 -19.98 10.14
N ALA A 746 -18.36 -19.39 9.79
CA ALA A 746 -18.71 -19.04 8.41
C ALA A 746 -17.73 -18.03 7.80
N LEU A 747 -17.33 -17.00 8.56
CA LEU A 747 -16.40 -15.96 8.11
C LEU A 747 -15.00 -16.52 7.85
N CYS A 748 -14.48 -17.36 8.75
CA CYS A 748 -13.16 -17.96 8.60
C CYS A 748 -13.12 -18.96 7.43
N ALA A 749 -14.14 -19.83 7.31
CA ALA A 749 -14.29 -20.72 6.17
C ALA A 749 -14.38 -19.95 4.84
N SER A 750 -15.12 -18.84 4.83
CA SER A 750 -15.28 -18.00 3.63
C SER A 750 -13.99 -17.28 3.24
N LEU A 751 -13.23 -16.77 4.23
CA LEU A 751 -11.94 -16.14 3.99
C LEU A 751 -10.99 -17.12 3.30
N VAL A 752 -10.88 -18.34 3.81
CA VAL A 752 -10.02 -19.37 3.21
C VAL A 752 -10.53 -19.79 1.83
N ALA A 753 -11.82 -20.05 1.67
CA ALA A 753 -12.42 -20.39 0.38
C ALA A 753 -12.16 -19.33 -0.70
N SER A 754 -12.20 -18.05 -0.31
CA SER A 754 -11.96 -16.91 -1.22
C SER A 754 -10.52 -16.84 -1.77
N MET A 755 -9.59 -17.64 -1.27
CA MET A 755 -8.25 -17.79 -1.85
C MET A 755 -8.24 -18.66 -3.12
N PHE A 756 -9.24 -19.53 -3.27
CA PHE A 756 -9.27 -20.57 -4.30
C PHE A 756 -10.39 -20.40 -5.31
N VAL A 757 -11.44 -19.61 -5.01
CA VAL A 757 -12.53 -19.36 -5.96
C VAL A 757 -12.23 -18.20 -6.92
N PRO A 758 -12.61 -18.31 -8.20
CA PRO A 758 -12.58 -17.18 -9.13
C PRO A 758 -13.37 -15.97 -8.58
N GLY A 759 -12.78 -14.78 -8.66
CA GLY A 759 -13.38 -13.56 -8.09
C GLY A 759 -13.23 -13.42 -6.56
N GLY A 760 -12.70 -14.43 -5.86
CA GLY A 760 -12.51 -14.39 -4.40
C GLY A 760 -11.62 -13.23 -3.92
N ALA A 761 -10.68 -12.76 -4.75
CA ALA A 761 -9.86 -11.59 -4.46
C ALA A 761 -10.66 -10.29 -4.25
N SER A 762 -11.82 -10.15 -4.90
CA SER A 762 -12.72 -9.01 -4.66
C SER A 762 -13.53 -9.12 -3.38
N VAL A 763 -13.68 -10.33 -2.83
CA VAL A 763 -14.47 -10.60 -1.62
C VAL A 763 -13.60 -10.58 -0.36
N ARG A 764 -12.32 -10.99 -0.44
CA ARG A 764 -11.36 -10.99 0.68
C ARG A 764 -11.35 -9.68 1.50
N PRO A 765 -11.32 -8.49 0.88
CA PRO A 765 -11.29 -7.22 1.61
C PRO A 765 -12.57 -6.95 2.42
N MET A 766 -13.68 -7.61 2.08
CA MET A 766 -14.93 -7.56 2.85
C MET A 766 -14.91 -8.51 4.06
N LEU A 767 -14.15 -9.60 3.97
CA LEU A 767 -14.03 -10.66 4.99
C LEU A 767 -12.98 -10.34 6.05
N ILE A 768 -11.82 -9.81 5.64
CA ILE A 768 -10.66 -9.56 6.51
C ILE A 768 -11.02 -8.72 7.76
N PRO A 769 -11.73 -7.57 7.64
CA PRO A 769 -12.10 -6.79 8.81
C PRO A 769 -12.99 -7.56 9.80
N ARG A 770 -13.91 -8.39 9.29
CA ARG A 770 -14.87 -9.16 10.10
C ARG A 770 -14.21 -10.32 10.84
N VAL A 771 -13.27 -10.99 10.19
CA VAL A 771 -12.41 -11.99 10.85
C VAL A 771 -11.52 -11.30 11.89
N GLY A 772 -11.02 -10.10 11.58
CA GLY A 772 -10.26 -9.27 12.51
C GLY A 772 -11.03 -8.92 13.79
N GLU A 773 -12.30 -8.51 13.70
CA GLU A 773 -13.17 -8.22 14.86
C GLU A 773 -13.36 -9.45 15.76
N PHE A 774 -13.45 -10.64 15.15
CA PHE A 774 -13.56 -11.90 15.89
C PHE A 774 -12.28 -12.22 16.66
N LEU A 775 -11.10 -12.00 16.05
CA LEU A 775 -9.81 -12.27 16.67
C LEU A 775 -9.49 -11.35 17.86
N GLU A 776 -10.05 -10.13 17.92
CA GLU A 776 -9.88 -9.23 19.09
C GLU A 776 -10.53 -9.76 20.36
N LYS A 777 -11.59 -10.58 20.23
CA LYS A 777 -12.27 -11.19 21.39
C LYS A 777 -11.47 -12.33 22.01
N LEU A 778 -10.45 -12.81 21.33
CA LEU A 778 -9.61 -13.94 21.73
C LEU A 778 -8.75 -13.59 22.97
N GLU A 779 -8.44 -12.31 23.19
CA GLU A 779 -7.62 -11.82 24.31
C GLU A 779 -8.41 -11.58 25.62
N GLY A 780 -9.75 -11.79 25.64
CA GLY A 780 -10.63 -11.57 26.82
C GLY A 780 -10.99 -12.81 27.66
N PRO A 781 -11.68 -12.66 28.81
CA PRO A 781 -12.09 -13.78 29.68
C PRO A 781 -13.20 -14.65 29.05
N THR A 782 -13.12 -15.97 29.27
CA THR A 782 -13.99 -16.99 28.62
C THR A 782 -15.23 -17.32 29.46
N GLU A 783 -16.28 -16.49 29.37
CA GLU A 783 -17.63 -16.82 29.87
C GLU A 783 -18.54 -17.21 28.68
N ALA A 784 -18.34 -18.41 28.14
CA ALA A 784 -19.14 -18.94 27.03
C ALA A 784 -19.48 -20.42 27.25
N ASP A 785 -20.60 -20.88 26.69
CA ASP A 785 -21.00 -22.29 26.72
C ASP A 785 -20.12 -23.17 25.81
N ASP A 786 -20.14 -24.48 26.05
CA ASP A 786 -19.28 -25.46 25.37
C ASP A 786 -19.43 -25.46 23.84
N ASP A 787 -20.64 -25.22 23.31
CA ASP A 787 -20.88 -25.20 21.86
C ASP A 787 -20.30 -23.94 21.22
N THR A 788 -20.42 -22.79 21.90
CA THR A 788 -19.79 -21.54 21.49
C THR A 788 -18.26 -21.69 21.47
N VAL A 789 -17.67 -22.26 22.53
CA VAL A 789 -16.23 -22.48 22.61
C VAL A 789 -15.76 -23.43 21.51
N TRP A 790 -16.49 -24.52 21.26
CA TRP A 790 -16.17 -25.45 20.18
C TRP A 790 -16.20 -24.79 18.79
N MET A 791 -17.21 -23.96 18.52
CA MET A 791 -17.33 -23.20 17.28
C MET A 791 -16.16 -22.23 17.06
N GLN A 792 -15.68 -21.58 18.14
CA GLN A 792 -14.50 -20.72 18.09
C GLN A 792 -13.23 -21.52 17.79
N LEU A 793 -13.03 -22.65 18.47
CA LEU A 793 -11.90 -23.55 18.22
C LEU A 793 -11.88 -24.02 16.75
N GLN A 794 -13.03 -24.40 16.19
CA GLN A 794 -13.16 -24.76 14.77
C GLN A 794 -12.79 -23.59 13.85
N ALA A 795 -13.28 -22.38 14.11
CA ALA A 795 -12.95 -21.20 13.31
C ALA A 795 -11.45 -20.90 13.32
N TYR A 796 -10.81 -20.99 14.49
CA TYR A 796 -9.36 -20.82 14.65
C TYR A 796 -8.56 -21.91 13.95
N ALA A 797 -9.03 -23.15 13.97
CA ALA A 797 -8.35 -24.24 13.27
C ALA A 797 -8.31 -24.00 11.75
N ILE A 798 -9.38 -23.44 11.18
CA ILE A 798 -9.43 -23.07 9.75
C ILE A 798 -8.36 -22.02 9.43
N LEU A 799 -8.29 -20.94 10.20
CA LEU A 799 -7.31 -19.87 9.98
C LEU A 799 -5.88 -20.39 10.14
N TYR A 800 -5.64 -21.16 11.21
CA TYR A 800 -4.31 -21.66 11.49
C TYR A 800 -3.84 -22.69 10.45
N ALA A 801 -4.74 -23.49 9.86
CA ALA A 801 -4.38 -24.45 8.81
C ALA A 801 -3.99 -23.79 7.47
N TYR A 802 -4.55 -22.62 7.13
CA TYR A 802 -4.48 -22.01 5.79
C TYR A 802 -3.84 -20.61 5.72
N ARG A 803 -3.03 -20.24 6.72
CA ARG A 803 -2.26 -18.99 6.70
C ARG A 803 -1.29 -18.90 5.50
N PRO A 804 -0.99 -17.70 4.98
CA PRO A 804 0.04 -17.50 3.95
C PRO A 804 1.44 -17.86 4.46
N SER A 805 2.30 -18.43 3.59
CA SER A 805 3.69 -18.77 3.97
C SER A 805 4.62 -17.56 4.12
N THR A 806 4.32 -16.46 3.42
CA THR A 806 5.10 -15.20 3.42
C THR A 806 5.15 -14.50 4.77
N ASP A 807 4.27 -14.85 5.71
CA ASP A 807 4.18 -14.23 7.04
C ASP A 807 5.14 -14.84 8.06
N VAL A 808 5.80 -15.95 7.71
CA VAL A 808 6.68 -16.73 8.61
C VAL A 808 8.07 -16.12 8.70
N SER A 809 8.57 -15.57 7.59
CA SER A 809 9.95 -15.11 7.38
C SER A 809 10.20 -13.64 7.75
N ASN A 810 9.15 -12.85 7.97
CA ASN A 810 9.26 -11.41 8.21
C ASN A 810 8.57 -11.00 9.53
N PRO A 811 9.22 -11.20 10.69
CA PRO A 811 8.69 -10.80 11.99
C PRO A 811 8.55 -9.28 12.15
N SER A 812 9.15 -8.48 11.25
CA SER A 812 9.15 -7.01 11.24
C SER A 812 8.01 -6.36 10.44
N LEU A 813 7.06 -7.13 9.88
CA LEU A 813 5.84 -6.57 9.24
C LEU A 813 4.86 -6.03 10.29
N GLU A 814 5.19 -4.87 10.86
CA GLU A 814 4.48 -4.29 11.99
C GLU A 814 3.34 -3.31 11.63
N ASN A 815 2.95 -3.09 10.37
CA ASN A 815 1.93 -2.07 10.03
C ASN A 815 0.62 -2.56 9.35
N ASP A 816 -0.48 -2.20 10.03
CA ASP A 816 -1.91 -1.99 9.74
C ASP A 816 -2.81 -3.01 8.96
N SER A 817 -3.93 -3.35 9.59
CA SER A 817 -5.02 -4.29 9.20
C SER A 817 -4.69 -5.77 8.95
N ASP A 818 -3.57 -6.12 8.31
CA ASP A 818 -3.12 -7.53 8.16
C ASP A 818 -2.38 -8.07 9.41
N ARG A 819 -2.08 -7.19 10.37
CA ARG A 819 -1.50 -7.48 11.70
C ARG A 819 -2.14 -8.68 12.43
N ARG A 820 -3.44 -8.94 12.22
CA ARG A 820 -4.23 -9.93 12.99
C ARG A 820 -4.15 -11.34 12.41
N LEU A 821 -3.81 -11.46 11.13
CA LEU A 821 -3.68 -12.75 10.44
C LEU A 821 -2.23 -13.23 10.35
N ASN A 822 -1.28 -12.45 10.87
CA ASN A 822 0.12 -12.84 10.97
C ASN A 822 0.29 -14.19 11.68
N HIS A 823 1.17 -15.04 11.14
CA HIS A 823 1.41 -16.40 11.61
C HIS A 823 1.71 -16.46 13.12
N TRP A 824 2.68 -15.68 13.59
CA TRP A 824 3.15 -15.74 14.98
C TRP A 824 2.08 -15.28 15.96
N ARG A 825 1.29 -14.26 15.57
CA ARG A 825 0.18 -13.76 16.39
C ARG A 825 -0.97 -14.76 16.45
N LEU A 826 -1.41 -15.32 15.32
CA LEU A 826 -2.45 -16.34 15.29
C LEU A 826 -2.02 -17.58 16.10
N LYS A 827 -0.80 -18.04 15.88
CA LYS A 827 -0.22 -19.19 16.59
C LYS A 827 -0.22 -18.95 18.10
N SER A 828 0.34 -17.83 18.56
CA SER A 828 0.40 -17.50 19.98
C SER A 828 -1.00 -17.36 20.60
N ALA A 829 -1.91 -16.67 19.91
CA ALA A 829 -3.28 -16.46 20.38
C ALA A 829 -4.05 -17.79 20.53
N ILE A 830 -3.98 -18.66 19.52
CA ILE A 830 -4.70 -19.94 19.51
C ILE A 830 -4.14 -20.91 20.55
N GLU A 831 -2.82 -20.98 20.68
CA GLU A 831 -2.18 -21.84 21.69
C GLU A 831 -2.48 -21.33 23.11
N ASP A 832 -2.44 -20.02 23.35
CA ASP A 832 -2.83 -19.44 24.64
C ASP A 832 -4.31 -19.73 24.98
N PHE A 833 -5.20 -19.59 24.00
CA PHE A 833 -6.62 -19.92 24.17
C PHE A 833 -6.84 -21.39 24.51
N ALA A 834 -6.15 -22.30 23.83
CA ALA A 834 -6.17 -23.73 24.12
C ALA A 834 -5.67 -24.05 25.55
N MET A 835 -4.65 -23.32 26.01
CA MET A 835 -4.13 -23.48 27.38
C MET A 835 -5.11 -22.98 28.44
N ARG A 836 -5.77 -21.84 28.21
CA ARG A 836 -6.83 -21.31 29.09
C ARG A 836 -8.03 -22.25 29.21
N LEU A 837 -8.36 -22.96 28.12
CA LEU A 837 -9.40 -23.99 28.10
C LEU A 837 -8.93 -25.34 28.66
N ILE A 838 -7.68 -25.44 29.12
CA ILE A 838 -7.10 -26.65 29.70
C ILE A 838 -7.21 -27.84 28.72
N LEU A 839 -7.09 -27.60 27.42
CA LEU A 839 -7.19 -28.66 26.39
C LEU A 839 -6.12 -29.73 26.59
N HIS A 840 -4.95 -29.35 27.12
CA HIS A 840 -3.84 -30.25 27.44
C HIS A 840 -4.19 -31.35 28.48
N ARG A 841 -5.28 -31.22 29.24
CA ARG A 841 -5.76 -32.28 30.17
C ARG A 841 -6.97 -33.04 29.66
N ALA A 842 -7.50 -32.71 28.49
CA ALA A 842 -8.73 -33.33 27.99
C ALA A 842 -8.60 -34.85 27.76
N LEU A 843 -7.39 -35.32 27.44
CA LEU A 843 -7.11 -36.76 27.31
C LEU A 843 -7.25 -37.53 28.62
N ASP A 844 -7.00 -36.91 29.77
CA ASP A 844 -7.20 -37.55 31.08
C ASP A 844 -8.69 -37.78 31.38
N GLU A 845 -9.54 -36.85 30.95
CA GLU A 845 -11.01 -36.94 31.04
C GLU A 845 -11.54 -38.08 30.14
N VAL A 846 -11.06 -38.15 28.89
CA VAL A 846 -11.39 -39.27 27.98
C VAL A 846 -10.91 -40.61 28.55
N LYS A 847 -9.72 -40.64 29.17
CA LYS A 847 -9.17 -41.84 29.81
C LYS A 847 -10.04 -42.32 30.97
N LEU A 848 -10.63 -41.40 31.73
CA LEU A 848 -11.59 -41.75 32.78
C LEU A 848 -12.86 -42.36 32.17
N GLN A 849 -13.43 -41.73 31.14
CA GLN A 849 -14.62 -42.22 30.44
C GLN A 849 -14.42 -43.63 29.85
N VAL A 850 -13.24 -43.90 29.27
CA VAL A 850 -12.88 -45.24 28.78
C VAL A 850 -12.82 -46.26 29.92
N ARG A 851 -12.26 -45.89 31.09
CA ARG A 851 -12.20 -46.77 32.26
C ARG A 851 -13.56 -47.05 32.89
N GLU A 852 -14.44 -46.06 32.86
CA GLU A 852 -15.81 -46.15 33.38
C GLU A 852 -16.78 -46.84 32.41
N GLY A 853 -16.35 -47.12 31.17
CA GLY A 853 -17.16 -47.77 30.16
C GLY A 853 -18.27 -46.87 29.61
N THR A 854 -18.05 -45.56 29.55
CA THR A 854 -19.00 -44.58 29.00
C THR A 854 -19.32 -44.90 27.53
N GLU A 855 -20.59 -44.92 27.16
CA GLU A 855 -21.02 -45.06 25.75
C GLU A 855 -20.87 -43.73 24.99
N ASN A 856 -20.67 -43.78 23.67
CA ASN A 856 -20.59 -42.60 22.78
C ASN A 856 -19.55 -41.53 23.17
N ILE A 857 -18.39 -41.96 23.69
CA ILE A 857 -17.26 -41.07 24.07
C ILE A 857 -16.91 -40.05 22.97
N SER A 858 -16.96 -40.47 21.70
CA SER A 858 -16.60 -39.62 20.55
C SER A 858 -17.58 -38.48 20.26
N GLU A 859 -18.79 -38.49 20.82
CA GLU A 859 -19.76 -37.40 20.70
C GLU A 859 -19.56 -36.33 21.78
N GLY A 860 -18.87 -36.69 22.88
CA GLY A 860 -18.66 -35.86 24.06
C GLY A 860 -17.66 -34.72 23.87
N TYR A 861 -17.85 -33.65 24.65
CA TYR A 861 -17.00 -32.46 24.58
C TYR A 861 -15.54 -32.72 25.01
N ALA A 862 -15.32 -33.60 25.99
CA ALA A 862 -13.99 -34.05 26.40
C ALA A 862 -13.18 -34.63 25.22
N PHE A 863 -13.82 -35.46 24.39
CA PHE A 863 -13.20 -36.03 23.21
C PHE A 863 -12.87 -34.96 22.16
N ARG A 864 -13.78 -34.00 21.91
CA ARG A 864 -13.54 -32.87 21.00
C ARG A 864 -12.35 -31.99 21.44
N LYS A 865 -12.25 -31.70 22.74
CA LYS A 865 -11.09 -31.00 23.33
C LYS A 865 -9.79 -31.79 23.14
N ALA A 866 -9.84 -33.10 23.38
CA ALA A 866 -8.69 -34.00 23.23
C ALA A 866 -8.21 -34.07 21.78
N THR A 867 -9.12 -34.15 20.81
CA THR A 867 -8.76 -34.16 19.39
C THR A 867 -8.16 -32.83 18.94
N TYR A 868 -8.69 -31.71 19.42
CA TYR A 868 -8.11 -30.39 19.15
C TYR A 868 -6.67 -30.26 19.67
N TRP A 869 -6.42 -30.75 20.90
CA TRP A 869 -5.07 -30.73 21.48
C TRP A 869 -4.07 -31.57 20.68
N LEU A 870 -4.48 -32.77 20.25
CA LEU A 870 -3.65 -33.65 19.41
C LEU A 870 -3.35 -33.01 18.04
N TRP A 871 -4.31 -32.32 17.43
CA TRP A 871 -4.08 -31.57 16.20
C TRP A 871 -3.16 -30.37 16.40
N LEU A 872 -3.32 -29.59 17.48
CA LEU A 872 -2.39 -28.50 17.78
C LEU A 872 -0.96 -29.01 17.98
N PHE A 873 -0.81 -30.18 18.60
CA PHE A 873 0.48 -30.84 18.74
C PHE A 873 1.12 -31.16 17.37
N THR A 874 0.38 -31.74 16.42
CA THR A 874 0.91 -32.05 15.08
C THR A 874 1.22 -30.77 14.31
N MET A 875 0.37 -29.74 14.38
CA MET A 875 0.64 -28.44 13.78
C MET A 875 1.94 -27.85 14.33
N SER A 876 2.08 -27.76 15.65
CA SER A 876 3.28 -27.22 16.31
C SER A 876 4.57 -27.91 15.83
N HIS A 877 4.55 -29.23 15.62
CA HIS A 877 5.68 -30.00 15.09
C HIS A 877 5.94 -29.72 13.61
N HIS A 878 4.92 -29.76 12.75
CA HIS A 878 5.09 -29.47 11.32
C HIS A 878 5.64 -28.06 11.07
N PHE A 879 5.23 -27.09 11.90
CA PHE A 879 5.76 -25.72 11.83
C PHE A 879 7.18 -25.62 12.29
N ALA A 880 7.50 -26.21 13.45
CA ALA A 880 8.85 -26.22 13.99
C ALA A 880 9.88 -26.64 12.92
N LEU A 881 9.49 -27.61 12.08
CA LEU A 881 10.32 -28.03 10.97
C LEU A 881 10.63 -26.86 10.03
N VAL A 882 9.63 -26.17 9.50
CA VAL A 882 9.85 -25.13 8.47
C VAL A 882 10.32 -23.79 9.02
N THR A 883 10.03 -23.48 10.29
CA THR A 883 10.38 -22.19 10.89
C THR A 883 11.72 -22.18 11.61
N GLU A 884 12.43 -23.32 11.64
CA GLU A 884 13.70 -23.46 12.37
C GLU A 884 13.56 -23.08 13.86
N THR A 885 12.42 -23.41 14.47
CA THR A 885 12.14 -23.12 15.89
C THR A 885 11.65 -24.37 16.59
N PRO A 886 11.95 -24.57 17.89
CA PRO A 886 11.41 -25.69 18.64
C PRO A 886 9.87 -25.71 18.64
N PRO A 887 9.22 -26.90 18.64
CA PRO A 887 7.78 -26.99 18.80
C PRO A 887 7.37 -26.40 20.16
N THR A 888 6.36 -25.54 20.15
CA THR A 888 5.83 -24.90 21.37
C THR A 888 5.00 -25.85 22.21
N ILE A 889 4.40 -26.87 21.61
CA ILE A 889 3.69 -27.94 22.31
C ILE A 889 4.56 -29.18 22.24
N ARG A 890 5.14 -29.55 23.39
CA ARG A 890 5.99 -30.74 23.51
C ARG A 890 5.19 -31.98 23.89
N GLN A 891 5.76 -33.15 23.62
CA GLN A 891 5.17 -34.42 24.03
C GLN A 891 5.02 -34.51 25.56
N ASP A 892 3.91 -35.07 26.01
CA ASP A 892 3.68 -35.44 27.41
C ASP A 892 3.13 -36.87 27.52
N ASN A 893 2.88 -37.34 28.74
CA ASN A 893 2.36 -38.68 28.98
C ASN A 893 0.94 -38.89 28.41
N SER A 894 0.14 -37.83 28.29
CA SER A 894 -1.21 -37.90 27.74
C SER A 894 -1.16 -38.16 26.23
N ILE A 895 -0.34 -37.38 25.50
CA ILE A 895 -0.13 -37.49 24.05
C ILE A 895 0.49 -38.86 23.71
N LYS A 896 1.51 -39.30 24.45
CA LYS A 896 2.14 -40.62 24.26
C LYS A 896 1.14 -41.77 24.37
N SER A 897 0.15 -41.64 25.25
CA SER A 897 -0.88 -42.67 25.44
C SER A 897 -2.04 -42.59 24.46
N ALA A 898 -2.16 -41.52 23.65
CA ALA A 898 -3.34 -41.22 22.85
C ALA A 898 -3.69 -42.33 21.84
N CYS A 899 -2.70 -42.84 21.10
CA CYS A 899 -2.92 -43.91 20.11
C CYS A 899 -3.46 -45.19 20.77
N SER A 900 -2.84 -45.63 21.87
CA SER A 900 -3.28 -46.81 22.62
C SER A 900 -4.60 -46.59 23.34
N LEU A 901 -4.89 -45.38 23.81
CA LEU A 901 -6.11 -45.06 24.52
C LEU A 901 -7.31 -45.05 23.55
N LEU A 902 -7.12 -44.46 22.38
CA LEU A 902 -8.19 -44.25 21.40
C LEU A 902 -8.32 -45.40 20.40
N SER A 903 -7.44 -46.41 20.44
CA SER A 903 -7.49 -47.60 19.57
C SER A 903 -8.86 -48.29 19.62
N HIS A 904 -9.43 -48.43 20.82
CA HIS A 904 -10.68 -49.13 21.10
C HIS A 904 -11.91 -48.22 21.18
N VAL A 905 -11.74 -46.90 21.02
CA VAL A 905 -12.83 -45.94 20.98
C VAL A 905 -13.36 -45.83 19.55
N SER A 906 -14.68 -46.00 19.37
CA SER A 906 -15.35 -45.73 18.10
C SER A 906 -15.16 -44.25 17.73
N LYS A 907 -14.56 -43.98 16.57
CA LYS A 907 -14.11 -42.64 16.17
C LYS A 907 -14.23 -42.43 14.66
N PRO A 908 -14.43 -41.18 14.20
CA PRO A 908 -14.42 -40.87 12.78
C PRO A 908 -13.05 -41.12 12.12
N PRO A 909 -13.00 -41.46 10.81
CA PRO A 909 -11.74 -41.69 10.07
C PRO A 909 -10.73 -40.53 10.15
N ARG A 910 -11.20 -39.28 10.21
CA ARG A 910 -10.32 -38.10 10.36
C ARG A 910 -9.50 -38.11 11.66
N VAL A 911 -10.05 -38.71 12.73
CA VAL A 911 -9.33 -38.86 14.00
C VAL A 911 -8.27 -39.95 13.87
N THR A 912 -8.55 -41.05 13.18
CA THR A 912 -7.56 -42.09 12.87
C THR A 912 -6.39 -41.50 12.07
N ARG A 913 -6.66 -40.65 11.07
CA ARG A 913 -5.63 -39.90 10.35
C ARG A 913 -4.78 -39.03 11.29
N MET A 914 -5.42 -38.24 12.15
CA MET A 914 -4.70 -37.37 13.08
C MET A 914 -3.82 -38.16 14.05
N LEU A 915 -4.28 -39.33 14.53
CA LEU A 915 -3.46 -40.21 15.36
C LEU A 915 -2.25 -40.78 14.61
N ALA A 916 -2.39 -41.05 13.31
CA ALA A 916 -1.28 -41.45 12.45
C ALA A 916 -0.23 -40.32 12.39
N GLU A 917 -0.65 -39.07 12.19
CA GLU A 917 0.22 -37.89 12.19
C GLU A 917 0.89 -37.65 13.57
N VAL A 918 0.17 -37.86 14.68
CA VAL A 918 0.74 -37.81 16.04
C VAL A 918 1.81 -38.88 16.22
N ASP A 919 1.55 -40.11 15.79
CA ASP A 919 2.50 -41.23 15.90
C ASP A 919 3.74 -40.99 15.01
N LEU A 920 3.61 -40.35 13.84
CA LEU A 920 4.76 -39.88 13.05
C LEU A 920 5.61 -38.87 13.83
N CYS A 921 4.98 -37.86 14.44
CA CYS A 921 5.68 -36.87 15.26
C CYS A 921 6.37 -37.51 16.49
N MET A 922 5.87 -38.64 17.01
CA MET A 922 6.53 -39.39 18.08
C MET A 922 7.82 -40.08 17.62
N LEU A 923 7.89 -40.57 16.37
CA LEU A 923 9.11 -41.22 15.85
C LEU A 923 10.30 -40.26 15.85
N TRP A 924 10.07 -39.00 15.49
CA TRP A 924 11.04 -37.92 15.57
C TRP A 924 11.58 -37.72 16.99
N ASN A 925 10.68 -37.62 17.96
CA ASN A 925 11.03 -37.44 19.37
C ASN A 925 11.73 -38.68 19.96
N LEU A 926 11.41 -39.88 19.48
CA LEU A 926 12.08 -41.12 19.91
C LEU A 926 13.52 -41.19 19.38
N ALA A 927 13.73 -40.78 18.14
CA ALA A 927 15.07 -40.75 17.55
C ALA A 927 15.96 -39.68 18.21
N ASP A 928 15.40 -38.55 18.63
CA ASP A 928 16.10 -37.50 19.40
C ASP A 928 16.61 -37.97 20.78
N LEU A 929 15.92 -38.91 21.44
CA LEU A 929 16.39 -39.48 22.71
C LEU A 929 17.71 -40.27 22.55
N SER A 930 17.92 -40.86 21.38
CA SER A 930 19.13 -41.61 21.04
C SER A 930 20.18 -40.71 20.36
N LEU A 931 19.75 -39.60 19.76
CA LEU A 931 20.60 -38.66 19.04
C LEU A 931 20.21 -37.21 19.37
N PRO A 932 20.74 -36.64 20.46
CA PRO A 932 20.36 -35.29 20.91
C PRO A 932 20.60 -34.24 19.83
N GLY A 933 19.57 -33.46 19.52
CA GLY A 933 19.61 -32.41 18.48
C GLY A 933 18.93 -32.82 17.18
N LEU A 934 18.45 -34.06 17.05
CA LEU A 934 17.66 -34.50 15.89
C LEU A 934 16.27 -33.84 15.86
N ALA A 935 15.64 -33.62 17.01
CA ALA A 935 14.36 -32.90 17.10
C ALA A 935 14.50 -31.40 16.81
N GLU A 936 15.74 -30.89 16.87
CA GLU A 936 16.11 -29.52 16.54
C GLU A 936 16.97 -29.55 15.27
N TRP A 937 16.45 -30.21 14.22
CA TRP A 937 17.21 -30.55 13.01
C TRP A 937 17.90 -29.37 12.31
N TRP A 938 17.47 -28.13 12.58
CA TRP A 938 18.06 -26.87 12.12
C TRP A 938 19.32 -26.45 12.90
N CYS A 939 19.50 -26.92 14.13
CA CYS A 939 20.71 -26.73 14.93
C CYS A 939 21.89 -27.51 14.34
N ALA A 940 23.11 -27.01 14.57
CA ALA A 940 24.32 -27.76 14.24
C ALA A 940 24.36 -29.08 15.02
N PRO A 941 24.71 -30.21 14.39
CA PRO A 941 24.93 -31.47 15.11
C PRO A 941 26.02 -31.31 16.18
N PRO A 942 25.95 -32.04 17.32
CA PRO A 942 27.01 -32.02 18.32
C PRO A 942 28.38 -32.40 17.74
N GLU A 943 29.42 -31.67 18.14
CA GLU A 943 30.79 -31.88 17.63
C GLU A 943 31.40 -33.24 18.04
N ASP A 944 30.91 -33.83 19.13
CA ASP A 944 31.38 -35.08 19.73
C ASP A 944 30.60 -36.35 19.30
N LEU A 945 29.63 -36.20 18.40
CA LEU A 945 28.80 -37.29 17.91
C LEU A 945 29.59 -38.28 17.03
N ASP A 946 29.51 -39.58 17.23
CA ASP A 946 30.13 -40.55 16.31
C ASP A 946 29.25 -40.73 15.04
N PRO A 947 29.73 -40.42 13.82
CA PRO A 947 28.95 -40.55 12.58
C PRO A 947 28.45 -41.97 12.29
N GLU A 948 29.18 -43.01 12.69
CA GLU A 948 28.74 -44.39 12.49
C GLU A 948 27.58 -44.74 13.43
N GLU A 949 27.66 -44.29 14.69
CA GLU A 949 26.58 -44.42 15.66
C GLU A 949 25.34 -43.60 15.25
N ALA A 950 25.54 -42.36 14.80
CA ALA A 950 24.47 -41.49 14.32
C ALA A 950 23.76 -42.08 13.08
N THR A 951 24.53 -42.62 12.14
CA THR A 951 23.98 -43.30 10.96
C THR A 951 23.15 -44.52 11.36
N ARG A 952 23.62 -45.32 12.34
CA ARG A 952 22.86 -46.47 12.86
C ARG A 952 21.53 -46.04 13.48
N VAL A 953 21.53 -44.99 14.31
CA VAL A 953 20.29 -44.46 14.91
C VAL A 953 19.30 -43.96 13.85
N LEU A 954 19.79 -43.32 12.79
CA LEU A 954 18.95 -42.84 11.68
C LEU A 954 18.43 -43.97 10.78
N ASP A 955 19.22 -45.03 10.56
CA ASP A 955 18.76 -46.24 9.88
C ASP A 955 17.70 -46.99 10.72
N ASP A 956 17.86 -47.05 12.05
CA ASP A 956 16.85 -47.61 12.96
C ASP A 956 15.55 -46.77 12.94
N ALA A 957 15.67 -45.43 12.89
CA ALA A 957 14.52 -44.53 12.77
C ALA A 957 13.79 -44.68 11.43
N ASP A 958 14.51 -44.87 10.33
CA ASP A 958 13.90 -45.14 9.01
C ASP A 958 13.24 -46.52 8.96
N ALA A 959 13.84 -47.55 9.58
CA ALA A 959 13.19 -48.85 9.73
C ALA A 959 11.92 -48.76 10.59
N ALA A 960 11.90 -47.89 11.61
CA ALA A 960 10.71 -47.62 12.40
C ALA A 960 9.60 -46.94 11.58
N LEU A 961 9.94 -46.14 10.56
CA LEU A 961 8.97 -45.61 9.60
C LEU A 961 8.32 -46.71 8.76
N ASP A 962 9.06 -47.74 8.32
CA ASP A 962 8.48 -48.88 7.59
C ASP A 962 7.58 -49.75 8.48
N VAL A 963 7.86 -49.82 9.78
CA VAL A 963 6.95 -50.45 10.76
C VAL A 963 5.72 -49.58 10.96
N TRP A 964 5.89 -48.27 10.99
CA TRP A 964 4.80 -47.32 11.09
C TRP A 964 3.86 -47.40 9.88
N SER A 965 4.37 -47.43 8.64
CA SER A 965 3.52 -47.47 7.43
C SER A 965 2.62 -48.70 7.44
N ARG A 966 3.18 -49.88 7.77
CA ARG A 966 2.44 -51.15 7.89
C ARG A 966 1.41 -51.13 9.01
N ARG A 967 1.76 -50.56 10.17
CA ARG A 967 0.87 -50.46 11.33
C ARG A 967 -0.38 -49.63 11.04
N TRP A 968 -0.24 -48.60 10.20
CA TRP A 968 -1.32 -47.69 9.81
C TRP A 968 -1.98 -48.02 8.46
N GLY A 969 -1.43 -48.97 7.69
CA GLY A 969 -2.02 -49.43 6.44
C GLY A 969 -1.87 -48.45 5.28
N LEU A 970 -0.82 -47.61 5.27
CA LEU A 970 -0.65 -46.49 4.33
C LEU A 970 -0.64 -46.94 2.86
N HIS A 971 -0.13 -48.14 2.58
CA HIS A 971 -0.01 -48.69 1.22
C HIS A 971 -0.96 -49.86 0.97
N GLY A 972 -2.08 -49.90 1.70
CA GLY A 972 -3.11 -50.93 1.53
C GLY A 972 -2.77 -52.27 2.21
N GLU A 973 -1.92 -52.25 3.24
CA GLU A 973 -1.63 -53.45 4.02
C GLU A 973 -2.89 -53.97 4.74
N THR A 974 -3.21 -55.27 4.56
CA THR A 974 -4.43 -55.89 5.10
C THR A 974 -4.37 -56.15 6.61
N ASP A 975 -3.17 -56.18 7.19
CA ASP A 975 -2.92 -56.57 8.58
C ASP A 975 -2.62 -55.37 9.51
N ALA A 976 -3.12 -54.18 9.16
CA ALA A 976 -2.89 -52.95 9.91
C ALA A 976 -3.44 -53.04 11.36
N THR A 977 -2.64 -52.58 12.32
CA THR A 977 -3.02 -52.56 13.75
C THR A 977 -4.09 -51.49 14.05
N TYR A 978 -4.10 -50.40 13.27
CA TYR A 978 -5.08 -49.32 13.37
C TYR A 978 -5.87 -49.20 12.06
N PRO A 979 -6.89 -50.04 11.83
CA PRO A 979 -7.65 -50.03 10.58
C PRO A 979 -8.48 -48.73 10.45
N GLY A 980 -8.77 -48.34 9.21
CA GLY A 980 -9.61 -47.19 8.91
C GLY A 980 -8.86 -45.86 8.73
N LEU A 981 -7.57 -45.93 8.35
CA LEU A 981 -6.84 -44.77 7.85
C LEU A 981 -7.45 -44.29 6.53
N ASP A 982 -7.88 -43.03 6.48
CA ASP A 982 -8.33 -42.41 5.23
C ASP A 982 -7.12 -41.96 4.40
N THR A 983 -6.81 -42.71 3.34
CA THR A 983 -5.70 -42.42 2.42
C THR A 983 -6.15 -41.60 1.20
N ASN A 984 -7.43 -41.27 1.07
CA ASN A 984 -8.02 -40.76 -0.17
C ASN A 984 -7.48 -39.39 -0.62
N ASN A 985 -6.81 -38.64 0.26
CA ASN A 985 -6.26 -37.31 -0.04
C ASN A 985 -4.72 -37.25 -0.05
N GLY A 986 -4.03 -38.35 0.23
CA GLY A 986 -2.57 -38.41 0.24
C GLY A 986 -1.87 -37.63 1.36
N ALA A 987 -2.57 -36.96 2.29
CA ALA A 987 -1.93 -36.12 3.31
C ALA A 987 -1.00 -36.90 4.24
N VAL A 988 -1.42 -38.09 4.66
CA VAL A 988 -0.61 -38.97 5.53
C VAL A 988 0.61 -39.51 4.79
N ASP A 989 0.47 -39.84 3.49
CA ASP A 989 1.58 -40.25 2.62
C ASP A 989 2.58 -39.10 2.43
N TYR A 990 2.08 -37.88 2.25
CA TYR A 990 2.90 -36.67 2.19
C TYR A 990 3.72 -36.48 3.47
N HIS A 991 3.09 -36.56 4.66
CA HIS A 991 3.80 -36.41 5.93
C HIS A 991 4.80 -37.54 6.21
N PHE A 992 4.48 -38.76 5.78
CA PHE A 992 5.39 -39.91 5.82
C PHE A 992 6.64 -39.67 4.96
N ARG A 993 6.47 -39.29 3.68
CA ARG A 993 7.58 -38.99 2.77
C ARG A 993 8.43 -37.81 3.26
N ALA A 994 7.78 -36.76 3.75
CA ALA A 994 8.44 -35.61 4.35
C ALA A 994 9.32 -36.01 5.53
N THR A 995 8.77 -36.81 6.45
CA THR A 995 9.50 -37.31 7.63
C THR A 995 10.74 -38.12 7.23
N ARG A 996 10.59 -39.05 6.27
CA ARG A 996 11.72 -39.82 5.74
C ARG A 996 12.79 -38.92 5.11
N PHE A 997 12.39 -37.95 4.30
CA PHE A 997 13.31 -37.00 3.68
C PHE A 997 14.16 -36.27 4.73
N TRP A 998 13.54 -35.74 5.78
CA TRP A 998 14.30 -35.02 6.80
C TRP A 998 15.24 -35.93 7.61
N LEU A 999 14.81 -37.13 8.02
CA LEU A 999 15.69 -38.08 8.72
C LEU A 999 16.93 -38.44 7.89
N ARG A 1000 16.74 -38.70 6.59
CA ARG A 1000 17.84 -39.05 5.66
C ARG A 1000 18.78 -37.88 5.39
N THR A 1001 18.22 -36.68 5.41
CA THR A 1001 18.97 -35.45 5.15
C THR A 1001 19.82 -35.02 6.35
N PHE A 1002 19.33 -35.23 7.59
CA PHE A 1002 20.10 -34.97 8.80
C PHE A 1002 21.41 -35.78 8.85
N ALA A 1003 21.39 -37.03 8.38
CA ALA A 1003 22.60 -37.88 8.27
C ALA A 1003 23.70 -37.23 7.39
N THR A 1004 23.29 -36.61 6.28
CA THR A 1004 24.22 -35.94 5.36
C THR A 1004 24.85 -34.70 6.02
N ARG A 1005 24.10 -34.00 6.88
CA ARG A 1005 24.57 -32.82 7.60
C ARG A 1005 25.58 -33.15 8.71
N ILE A 1006 25.41 -34.26 9.43
CA ILE A 1006 26.37 -34.73 10.45
C ILE A 1006 27.76 -34.95 9.86
N VAL A 1007 27.83 -35.69 8.74
CA VAL A 1007 29.09 -36.00 8.05
C VAL A 1007 29.80 -34.74 7.57
N HIS A 1008 29.03 -33.77 7.06
CA HIS A 1008 29.55 -32.47 6.62
C HIS A 1008 30.12 -31.66 7.78
N HIS A 1009 29.35 -31.48 8.85
CA HIS A 1009 29.70 -30.62 10.00
C HIS A 1009 30.98 -31.07 10.70
N GLN A 1010 31.27 -32.38 10.71
CA GLN A 1010 32.47 -32.92 11.35
C GLN A 1010 33.70 -33.00 10.43
N HIS A 1011 33.62 -32.45 9.22
CA HIS A 1011 34.69 -32.50 8.20
C HIS A 1011 35.17 -33.92 7.87
N GLN A 1012 34.36 -34.95 8.14
CA GLN A 1012 34.68 -36.37 7.88
C GLN A 1012 34.37 -36.81 6.44
N TRP A 1013 34.04 -35.86 5.55
CA TRP A 1013 33.72 -36.17 4.16
C TRP A 1013 34.86 -36.92 3.43
N ASN A 1014 36.11 -36.58 3.75
CA ASN A 1014 37.28 -37.16 3.09
C ASN A 1014 37.77 -38.47 3.73
N SER A 1015 37.27 -38.86 4.91
CA SER A 1015 37.72 -40.07 5.62
C SER A 1015 36.96 -41.34 5.21
N ASN A 1016 35.71 -41.23 4.72
CA ASN A 1016 34.93 -42.39 4.23
C ASN A 1016 34.03 -42.06 3.01
N PRO A 1017 34.59 -41.91 1.79
CA PRO A 1017 33.86 -41.49 0.59
C PRO A 1017 32.66 -42.38 0.22
N THR A 1018 32.77 -43.68 0.46
CA THR A 1018 31.71 -44.66 0.14
C THR A 1018 30.47 -44.47 1.01
N LEU A 1019 30.66 -44.23 2.31
CA LEU A 1019 29.56 -43.93 3.24
C LEU A 1019 28.85 -42.64 2.81
N ASN A 1020 29.62 -41.63 2.42
CA ASN A 1020 29.10 -40.30 2.10
C ASN A 1020 28.26 -40.28 0.83
N VAL A 1021 28.73 -40.95 -0.23
CA VAL A 1021 27.96 -41.15 -1.46
C VAL A 1021 26.66 -41.90 -1.17
N ASN A 1022 26.69 -42.92 -0.31
CA ASN A 1022 25.50 -43.69 0.07
C ASN A 1022 24.48 -42.81 0.82
N LEU A 1023 24.91 -42.01 1.79
CA LEU A 1023 24.04 -41.10 2.54
C LEU A 1023 23.42 -40.02 1.65
N THR A 1024 24.22 -39.41 0.76
CA THR A 1024 23.71 -38.43 -0.22
C THR A 1024 22.69 -39.07 -1.15
N LEU A 1025 22.94 -40.28 -1.66
CA LEU A 1025 21.98 -41.01 -2.50
C LEU A 1025 20.68 -41.32 -1.78
N LYS A 1026 20.74 -41.81 -0.53
CA LYS A 1026 19.54 -42.06 0.30
C LYS A 1026 18.73 -40.78 0.54
N SER A 1027 19.39 -39.64 0.74
CA SER A 1027 18.71 -38.34 0.89
C SER A 1027 18.06 -37.86 -0.41
N ALA A 1028 18.74 -38.05 -1.54
CA ALA A 1028 18.23 -37.72 -2.87
C ALA A 1028 17.03 -38.60 -3.26
N GLU A 1029 17.07 -39.90 -2.94
CA GLU A 1029 15.95 -40.83 -3.13
C GLU A 1029 14.73 -40.41 -2.31
N ALA A 1030 14.92 -39.99 -1.06
CA ALA A 1030 13.83 -39.51 -0.23
C ALA A 1030 13.23 -38.19 -0.74
N ALA A 1031 14.07 -37.25 -1.21
CA ALA A 1031 13.62 -36.03 -1.87
C ALA A 1031 12.86 -36.33 -3.17
N GLU A 1032 13.32 -37.31 -3.95
CA GLU A 1032 12.67 -37.74 -5.19
C GLU A 1032 11.29 -38.31 -4.90
N SER A 1033 11.17 -39.14 -3.86
CA SER A 1033 9.91 -39.68 -3.38
C SER A 1033 8.91 -38.57 -3.04
N CYS A 1034 9.35 -37.48 -2.41
CA CYS A 1034 8.51 -36.29 -2.20
C CYS A 1034 8.07 -35.67 -3.52
N CYS A 1035 8.97 -35.46 -4.48
CA CYS A 1035 8.65 -34.88 -5.79
C CYS A 1035 7.66 -35.75 -6.60
N ARG A 1036 7.68 -37.08 -6.44
CA ARG A 1036 6.72 -37.99 -7.06
C ARG A 1036 5.34 -38.00 -6.42
N PHE A 1037 5.15 -37.42 -5.24
CA PHE A 1037 3.89 -37.47 -4.49
C PHE A 1037 2.65 -37.18 -5.36
N LEU A 1038 2.65 -36.07 -6.11
CA LEU A 1038 1.53 -35.68 -6.95
C LEU A 1038 1.29 -36.65 -8.13
N SER A 1039 2.36 -37.25 -8.65
CA SER A 1039 2.31 -38.20 -9.76
C SER A 1039 1.81 -39.58 -9.31
N ASP A 1040 2.15 -39.99 -8.08
CA ASP A 1040 1.79 -41.29 -7.51
C ASP A 1040 0.31 -41.38 -7.10
N ILE A 1041 -0.33 -40.23 -6.81
CA ILE A 1041 -1.76 -40.20 -6.45
C ILE A 1041 -2.67 -40.24 -7.70
N PRO A 1042 -3.84 -40.91 -7.61
CA PRO A 1042 -4.81 -40.99 -8.72
C PRO A 1042 -5.28 -39.61 -9.19
N PRO A 1043 -5.62 -39.41 -10.48
CA PRO A 1043 -5.99 -38.09 -11.03
C PRO A 1043 -7.12 -37.37 -10.29
N LEU A 1044 -8.13 -38.10 -9.78
CA LEU A 1044 -9.23 -37.50 -9.03
C LEU A 1044 -8.78 -37.03 -7.63
N THR A 1045 -7.93 -37.80 -6.96
CA THR A 1045 -7.29 -37.41 -5.70
C THR A 1045 -6.33 -36.25 -5.90
N ARG A 1046 -5.63 -36.22 -7.04
CA ARG A 1046 -4.76 -35.13 -7.45
C ARG A 1046 -5.51 -33.81 -7.55
N ASP A 1047 -6.76 -33.77 -8.05
CA ASP A 1047 -7.57 -32.53 -8.06
C ASP A 1047 -7.72 -31.91 -6.66
N SER A 1048 -7.90 -32.74 -5.63
CA SER A 1048 -8.04 -32.28 -4.25
C SER A 1048 -6.77 -31.60 -3.74
N ALA A 1049 -5.59 -32.01 -4.21
CA ALA A 1049 -4.32 -31.39 -3.82
C ALA A 1049 -4.23 -29.91 -4.25
N ARG A 1050 -5.04 -29.44 -5.22
CA ARG A 1050 -5.11 -28.02 -5.63
C ARG A 1050 -5.44 -27.08 -4.46
N TYR A 1051 -6.10 -27.63 -3.44
CA TYR A 1051 -6.57 -26.88 -2.28
C TYR A 1051 -5.72 -27.14 -1.03
N MET A 1052 -4.57 -27.80 -1.13
CA MET A 1052 -3.67 -27.93 0.01
C MET A 1052 -3.07 -26.56 0.39
N SER A 1053 -2.66 -26.40 1.65
CA SER A 1053 -2.07 -25.16 2.14
C SER A 1053 -0.68 -24.90 1.53
N ASP A 1054 -0.23 -23.64 1.57
CA ASP A 1054 1.04 -23.20 0.98
C ASP A 1054 2.27 -23.99 1.46
N PHE A 1055 2.24 -24.43 2.71
CA PHE A 1055 3.25 -25.31 3.31
C PHE A 1055 3.50 -26.57 2.46
N GLY A 1056 2.42 -27.17 1.97
CA GLY A 1056 2.42 -28.33 1.10
C GLY A 1056 3.34 -28.16 -0.10
N TRP A 1057 3.13 -27.04 -0.78
CA TRP A 1057 3.83 -26.69 -2.02
C TRP A 1057 5.28 -26.30 -1.79
N ALA A 1058 5.57 -25.60 -0.69
CA ALA A 1058 6.92 -25.17 -0.35
C ALA A 1058 7.87 -26.37 -0.17
N LEU A 1059 7.43 -27.45 0.50
CA LEU A 1059 8.26 -28.65 0.67
C LEU A 1059 8.55 -29.35 -0.68
N LEU A 1060 7.56 -29.46 -1.56
CA LEU A 1060 7.76 -30.09 -2.87
C LEU A 1060 8.77 -29.30 -3.70
N ALA A 1061 8.68 -27.97 -3.66
CA ALA A 1061 9.64 -27.08 -4.29
C ALA A 1061 11.05 -27.25 -3.70
N PHE A 1062 11.13 -27.33 -2.37
CA PHE A 1062 12.38 -27.55 -1.64
C PHE A 1062 13.06 -28.86 -2.06
N CYS A 1063 12.35 -29.98 -2.06
CA CYS A 1063 12.89 -31.27 -2.51
C CYS A 1063 13.37 -31.20 -3.98
N GLY A 1064 12.67 -30.45 -4.84
CA GLY A 1064 13.09 -30.21 -6.22
C GLY A 1064 14.42 -29.46 -6.32
N ILE A 1065 14.57 -28.36 -5.58
CA ILE A 1065 15.82 -27.58 -5.52
C ILE A 1065 16.96 -28.42 -4.93
N TYR A 1066 16.68 -29.20 -3.89
CA TYR A 1066 17.65 -30.09 -3.25
C TYR A 1066 18.23 -31.10 -4.25
N ILE A 1067 17.37 -31.77 -5.03
CA ILE A 1067 17.81 -32.71 -6.09
C ILE A 1067 18.60 -32.01 -7.17
N ILE A 1068 18.16 -30.83 -7.64
CA ILE A 1068 18.90 -30.05 -8.65
C ILE A 1068 20.31 -29.75 -8.14
N ARG A 1069 20.45 -29.38 -6.87
CA ARG A 1069 21.77 -29.09 -6.29
C ARG A 1069 22.66 -30.33 -6.19
N ILE A 1070 22.11 -31.47 -5.78
CA ILE A 1070 22.86 -32.75 -5.79
C ILE A 1070 23.30 -33.12 -7.21
N TYR A 1071 22.45 -32.87 -8.21
CA TYR A 1071 22.78 -33.11 -9.62
C TYR A 1071 23.91 -32.20 -10.11
N GLU A 1072 23.93 -30.91 -9.75
CA GLU A 1072 25.05 -30.01 -10.10
C GLU A 1072 26.40 -30.52 -9.60
N LEU A 1073 26.41 -31.17 -8.43
CA LEU A 1073 27.62 -31.63 -7.76
C LEU A 1073 28.05 -33.03 -8.20
N PHE A 1074 27.10 -33.94 -8.38
CA PHE A 1074 27.36 -35.37 -8.57
C PHE A 1074 26.74 -35.98 -9.84
N GLY A 1075 26.04 -35.18 -10.66
CA GLY A 1075 25.30 -35.66 -11.83
C GLY A 1075 26.14 -36.45 -12.83
N ARG A 1076 27.41 -36.08 -12.99
CA ARG A 1076 28.37 -36.80 -13.87
C ARG A 1076 28.87 -38.12 -13.30
N THR A 1077 28.83 -38.27 -11.98
CA THR A 1077 29.35 -39.45 -11.26
C THR A 1077 28.26 -40.44 -10.88
N LEU A 1078 27.02 -40.00 -10.76
CA LEU A 1078 25.88 -40.79 -10.29
C LEU A 1078 24.73 -40.74 -11.31
N PRO A 1079 24.70 -41.67 -12.29
CA PRO A 1079 23.70 -41.66 -13.38
C PRO A 1079 22.24 -41.73 -12.92
N VAL A 1080 21.98 -42.28 -11.72
CA VAL A 1080 20.63 -42.35 -11.15
C VAL A 1080 20.00 -40.96 -10.96
N LEU A 1081 20.80 -39.90 -10.80
CA LEU A 1081 20.31 -38.55 -10.60
C LEU A 1081 19.64 -37.95 -11.86
N GLU A 1082 19.93 -38.45 -13.06
CA GLU A 1082 19.22 -38.06 -14.29
C GLU A 1082 17.73 -38.45 -14.24
N GLN A 1083 17.43 -39.61 -13.65
CA GLN A 1083 16.05 -40.05 -13.44
C GLN A 1083 15.36 -39.13 -12.43
N TYR A 1084 16.06 -38.72 -11.37
CA TYR A 1084 15.51 -37.82 -10.37
C TYR A 1084 15.26 -36.42 -10.94
N MET A 1085 16.13 -35.92 -11.81
CA MET A 1085 15.92 -34.66 -12.54
C MET A 1085 14.67 -34.71 -13.43
N THR A 1086 14.37 -35.85 -14.05
CA THR A 1086 13.11 -36.05 -14.79
C THR A 1086 11.89 -35.94 -13.86
N THR A 1087 11.98 -36.53 -12.67
CA THR A 1087 10.94 -36.39 -11.63
C THR A 1087 10.78 -34.93 -11.18
N VAL A 1088 11.87 -34.18 -11.00
CA VAL A 1088 11.82 -32.76 -10.62
C VAL A 1088 11.12 -31.92 -11.67
N GLU A 1089 11.45 -32.11 -12.95
CA GLU A 1089 10.82 -31.40 -14.04
C GLU A 1089 9.31 -31.68 -14.09
N ALA A 1090 8.92 -32.95 -13.96
CA ALA A 1090 7.52 -33.35 -13.93
C ALA A 1090 6.78 -32.75 -12.72
N CYS A 1091 7.41 -32.75 -11.55
CA CYS A 1091 6.87 -32.14 -10.34
C CYS A 1091 6.65 -30.63 -10.53
N ALA A 1092 7.66 -29.90 -11.02
CA ALA A 1092 7.59 -28.46 -11.25
C ALA A 1092 6.48 -28.09 -12.26
N LYS A 1093 6.34 -28.85 -13.35
CA LYS A 1093 5.24 -28.67 -14.32
C LYS A 1093 3.88 -28.92 -13.68
N LEU A 1094 3.74 -29.99 -12.90
CA LEU A 1094 2.51 -30.28 -12.16
C LEU A 1094 2.17 -29.17 -11.17
N LEU A 1095 3.14 -28.60 -10.44
CA LEU A 1095 2.91 -27.46 -9.55
C LEU A 1095 2.30 -26.26 -10.31
N ILE A 1096 2.81 -25.96 -11.51
CA ILE A 1096 2.27 -24.89 -12.38
C ILE A 1096 0.85 -25.20 -12.83
N GLU A 1097 0.58 -26.44 -13.26
CA GLU A 1097 -0.75 -26.88 -13.72
C GLU A 1097 -1.81 -26.94 -12.60
N MET A 1098 -1.35 -27.16 -11.37
CA MET A 1098 -2.21 -27.27 -10.19
C MET A 1098 -2.74 -25.91 -9.73
N ALA A 1099 -2.04 -24.82 -10.05
CA ALA A 1099 -2.47 -23.47 -9.74
C ALA A 1099 -3.75 -23.07 -10.50
N VAL A 1100 -4.71 -22.51 -9.77
CA VAL A 1100 -5.98 -21.99 -10.30
C VAL A 1100 -5.80 -20.60 -10.92
N GLY A 1101 -4.74 -19.87 -10.55
CA GLY A 1101 -4.44 -18.53 -11.04
C GLY A 1101 -2.94 -18.21 -11.08
N SER A 1102 -2.57 -17.10 -11.73
CA SER A 1102 -1.16 -16.71 -11.91
C SER A 1102 -0.46 -16.24 -10.65
N SER A 1103 -1.22 -15.86 -9.60
CA SER A 1103 -0.70 -15.32 -8.35
C SER A 1103 -0.70 -16.34 -7.19
N GLN A 1104 -0.90 -17.63 -7.46
CA GLN A 1104 -0.90 -18.67 -6.43
C GLN A 1104 0.49 -19.29 -6.26
N MET A 1105 0.86 -19.58 -5.01
CA MET A 1105 2.17 -20.11 -4.62
C MET A 1105 2.64 -21.35 -5.38
N PRO A 1106 1.81 -22.40 -5.66
CA PRO A 1106 2.28 -23.56 -6.43
C PRO A 1106 2.85 -23.19 -7.80
N ARG A 1107 2.26 -22.20 -8.49
CA ARG A 1107 2.81 -21.73 -9.76
C ARG A 1107 4.14 -21.04 -9.59
N ILE A 1108 4.25 -20.13 -8.62
CA ILE A 1108 5.48 -19.38 -8.33
C ILE A 1108 6.61 -20.36 -8.00
N TYR A 1109 6.34 -21.34 -7.14
CA TYR A 1109 7.30 -22.37 -6.78
C TYR A 1109 7.68 -23.25 -7.97
N GLY A 1110 6.70 -23.72 -8.76
CA GLY A 1110 6.97 -24.51 -9.95
C GLY A 1110 7.79 -23.76 -10.99
N GLU A 1111 7.49 -22.48 -11.24
CA GLU A 1111 8.26 -21.62 -12.15
C GLU A 1111 9.70 -21.40 -11.64
N ARG A 1112 9.90 -21.20 -10.33
CA ARG A 1112 11.24 -21.08 -9.72
C ARG A 1112 12.05 -22.36 -9.86
N VAL A 1113 11.47 -23.52 -9.54
CA VAL A 1113 12.13 -24.82 -9.68
C VAL A 1113 12.48 -25.09 -11.15
N LEU A 1114 11.55 -24.82 -12.08
CA LEU A 1114 11.77 -25.02 -13.51
C LEU A 1114 12.83 -24.05 -14.07
N HIS A 1115 12.86 -22.81 -13.60
CA HIS A 1115 13.91 -21.86 -13.96
C HIS A 1115 15.30 -22.36 -13.55
N ARG A 1116 15.44 -22.83 -12.30
CA ARG A 1116 16.69 -23.40 -11.79
C ARG A 1116 17.08 -24.68 -12.53
N PHE A 1117 16.11 -25.57 -12.76
CA PHE A 1117 16.29 -26.80 -13.56
C PHE A 1117 16.85 -26.48 -14.95
N ASN A 1118 16.21 -25.56 -15.68
CA ASN A 1118 16.64 -25.19 -17.03
C ASN A 1118 18.05 -24.58 -17.06
N ALA A 1119 18.39 -23.75 -16.07
CA ALA A 1119 19.74 -23.17 -15.97
C ALA A 1119 20.81 -24.26 -15.83
N VAL A 1120 20.56 -25.29 -15.02
CA VAL A 1120 21.49 -26.40 -14.80
C VAL A 1120 21.59 -27.30 -16.04
N MET A 1121 20.47 -27.63 -16.68
CA MET A 1121 20.48 -28.45 -17.89
C MET A 1121 21.20 -27.76 -19.05
N GLN A 1122 21.04 -26.43 -19.22
CA GLN A 1122 21.77 -25.66 -20.24
C GLN A 1122 23.29 -25.63 -19.99
N GLN A 1123 23.71 -25.58 -18.72
CA GLN A 1123 25.13 -25.67 -18.36
C GLN A 1123 25.68 -27.09 -18.58
N HIS A 1124 24.87 -28.12 -18.37
CA HIS A 1124 25.25 -29.50 -18.65
C HIS A 1124 25.42 -29.75 -20.16
N ASP A 1125 24.50 -29.24 -20.99
CA ASP A 1125 24.51 -29.39 -22.45
C ASP A 1125 25.58 -28.53 -23.16
N SER A 1126 25.96 -27.38 -22.60
CA SER A 1126 26.97 -26.48 -23.21
C SER A 1126 28.42 -26.94 -23.02
N VAL A 1127 28.69 -27.79 -22.03
CA VAL A 1127 30.04 -28.33 -21.75
C VAL A 1127 30.36 -29.58 -22.59
N ASP A 1128 29.38 -30.17 -23.28
CA ASP A 1128 29.59 -31.30 -24.20
C ASP A 1128 30.25 -30.91 -25.55
N THR A 1129 30.63 -29.63 -25.73
CA THR A 1129 31.30 -29.15 -26.95
C THR A 1129 32.73 -28.65 -26.78
N ASP A 1130 33.34 -28.67 -25.58
CA ASP A 1130 34.75 -28.30 -25.42
C ASP A 1130 35.50 -29.18 -24.41
N VAL A 1131 36.35 -30.04 -24.99
CA VAL A 1131 37.61 -30.65 -24.52
C VAL A 1131 37.74 -31.13 -23.06
N GLY A 1132 38.21 -32.38 -22.95
CA GLY A 1132 38.62 -33.01 -21.71
C GLY A 1132 39.78 -32.35 -20.97
N SER A 1133 40.12 -32.99 -19.84
CA SER A 1133 41.19 -32.65 -18.90
C SER A 1133 40.96 -31.41 -18.04
N GLN A 1134 40.31 -31.62 -16.89
CA GLN A 1134 40.80 -31.21 -15.58
C GLN A 1134 39.96 -31.87 -14.49
N ALA A 1135 40.33 -33.10 -14.12
CA ALA A 1135 40.05 -33.61 -12.78
C ALA A 1135 41.09 -33.00 -11.84
N GLY A 1136 40.80 -31.78 -11.35
CA GLY A 1136 41.57 -31.11 -10.32
C GLY A 1136 41.00 -31.47 -8.94
N ASP A 1137 41.91 -31.74 -8.00
CA ASP A 1137 41.70 -32.20 -6.62
C ASP A 1137 40.36 -31.79 -5.99
N GLY A 1138 39.57 -32.82 -5.64
CA GLY A 1138 38.23 -32.72 -5.07
C GLY A 1138 38.23 -32.18 -3.64
N HIS A 1139 38.23 -30.86 -3.50
CA HIS A 1139 37.56 -30.22 -2.37
C HIS A 1139 36.13 -29.94 -2.80
N VAL A 1140 35.20 -30.81 -2.42
CA VAL A 1140 33.76 -30.51 -2.50
C VAL A 1140 33.51 -29.49 -1.39
N ASP A 1141 33.31 -28.23 -1.77
CA ASP A 1141 32.74 -27.24 -0.86
C ASP A 1141 31.35 -27.75 -0.48
N LEU A 1142 31.10 -27.93 0.80
CA LEU A 1142 29.87 -28.49 1.36
C LEU A 1142 29.03 -27.40 2.06
N GLN A 1143 29.47 -26.14 2.01
CA GLN A 1143 28.68 -24.99 2.50
C GLN A 1143 27.30 -24.93 1.83
N TRP A 1144 27.17 -25.50 0.61
CA TRP A 1144 25.90 -25.62 -0.08
C TRP A 1144 24.83 -26.45 0.64
N VAL A 1145 25.19 -27.39 1.52
CA VAL A 1145 24.21 -28.18 2.28
C VAL A 1145 23.46 -27.22 3.18
N ASP A 1146 24.18 -26.44 3.99
CA ASP A 1146 23.61 -25.37 4.81
C ASP A 1146 23.00 -24.24 3.95
N ASP A 1147 23.58 -23.87 2.79
CA ASP A 1147 23.00 -22.85 1.90
C ASP A 1147 21.67 -23.30 1.26
N VAL A 1148 21.52 -24.58 0.92
CA VAL A 1148 20.24 -25.13 0.42
C VAL A 1148 19.19 -25.09 1.52
N PHE A 1149 19.55 -25.38 2.77
CA PHE A 1149 18.62 -25.22 3.91
C PHE A 1149 18.28 -23.76 4.19
N GLN A 1150 19.24 -22.84 4.14
CA GLN A 1150 18.98 -21.40 4.22
C GLN A 1150 18.12 -20.90 3.05
N GLN A 1151 18.31 -21.45 1.85
CA GLN A 1151 17.45 -21.17 0.68
C GLN A 1151 16.04 -21.74 0.84
N ALA A 1152 15.83 -22.81 1.63
CA ALA A 1152 14.51 -23.31 2.00
C ALA A 1152 13.75 -22.28 2.84
N SER A 1153 14.43 -21.70 3.82
CA SER A 1153 13.95 -20.59 4.66
C SER A 1153 13.69 -19.32 3.83
N ALA A 1154 14.51 -19.08 2.79
CA ALA A 1154 14.31 -17.98 1.83
C ALA A 1154 13.26 -18.26 0.73
N LEU A 1155 12.85 -19.52 0.52
CA LEU A 1155 11.75 -19.89 -0.39
C LEU A 1155 10.39 -19.72 0.27
N THR A 1156 10.31 -19.89 1.60
CA THR A 1156 9.16 -19.52 2.44
C THR A 1156 9.18 -18.03 2.82
N GLY A 1157 10.39 -17.43 2.83
CA GLY A 1157 10.77 -16.02 2.65
C GLY A 1157 10.04 -15.25 1.56
#